data_AF-G5IGC2-F1
#
_entry.id   AF-G5IGC2-F1
#
_cell.length_a   1.000
_cell.length_b   1.000
_cell.length_c   1.000
_cell.angle_alpha   90.00
_cell.angle_beta   90.00
_cell.angle_gamma   90.00
#
_symmetry.space_group_name_H-M   'P 1'
#
loop_
_entity.id
_entity.type
_entity.pdbx_description
1 polymer ?
#
loop_
_entity_poly.entity_id
_entity_poly.type
_entity_poly.pdbx_seq_one_letter_code
_entity_poly.pdbx_strand_id
1 'polypeptide(L)'
;MKRNHKRVISTLLIMLLISTQPAVMAWADSVVPADHLLGDDENTGKKTGYATPTDADQKDEDAPKPDDAPKGDEIPSTEIPSNKNLTDGKGPENENSGNTEKVVIRWEFVDDDNLIEGELSLIGVSPENRADFDTVVSMLPEQVRVELEETGEVTLPIIGWSCPEYQQDEDEEWPFTGEYEFIAELPEGYVCEPPISVLVTLGGAMVNTINDRFTIDGLNYKELGPDTVQLIGYDGAPVGTLVIPDKVRKPSNGREYQVASIGHYAFLDCSGLTGDLVIPDTVTEIGDMAFSGCHFTGELTLSDSLVTIGEYTFFECGFTGQLVLPQTLTRIGERAFTYTTFSGQLILPEKLNYIGELAFYHCNFTGDLIIPDGVTIINYDTFSGNSFTGTLTLPNKLKEIGNESFFECGFTGELVLPDGLTSIGISAFKDCSKLTGRLSIPDGITSIEQHAFYNTGFTSFDTTKQEIADLLYASGGVQASKIMVEGQPYQLHIQPAPEPDFPVGNMTYRKIGSDTVELTGYEGNSDMDIIIPDTVTDQLSGMTYSVTRIGSSAFYGKAITGSLHLPNTLVSIGDRAFKKNRFTGDLTIPVSVSHMGTGAFDSAGFTGDLTIEGKLTKLEDYVFFKCGFTGALSLPDTLTYVGYAVFKDCGFTGSLQLPAGITYIDAASFYNCSSFTGTLQLPVGVNYIGYNSFFDCSGFTGALQLPKPITEIGEMAFYGCDGLDSAHLGPNVQKLGAQVFPESLPLSTDSPRVQLLINTYLNQNAIADTSWDGNEDVPDGAVATVKQDMTIAGDRRIGTEAVITVPSGVILTVDGNLVVNGTISVEGTMIINGSISGPGTLIIGVNGRVVGDTSGIRVVYVRRGSSGTSGSSAVNPDILIGNWERTEDGIWKFRQTRGTYAANRWGIVDGLWYYFDQEGRMLTGWQYINNQWYYLCREEDIKTKTNLKEGAMATGWHFDLVYQAWFYLDTNGAMAVGEKVIDGKQYYFNPESDGTRGAMQQ
;
A
#
# COMPACT_ATOMS: atom_id res chain seq x y z
N MET A 1 49.05 -4.41 -46.67
CA MET A 1 49.58 -3.34 -45.78
C MET A 1 48.62 -2.15 -45.79
N LYS A 2 48.48 -1.41 -44.67
CA LYS A 2 47.68 -0.17 -44.49
C LYS A 2 46.15 -0.42 -44.66
N ARG A 3 45.32 -0.24 -43.62
CA ARG A 3 44.81 1.02 -43.03
C ARG A 3 43.98 1.82 -44.05
N ASN A 4 42.75 2.28 -43.75
CA ASN A 4 42.18 2.61 -42.43
C ASN A 4 40.65 2.37 -42.30
N HIS A 5 40.18 2.33 -41.04
CA HIS A 5 38.79 2.49 -40.54
C HIS A 5 37.63 1.68 -41.15
N LYS A 6 37.18 0.67 -40.38
CA LYS A 6 35.75 0.47 -40.10
C LYS A 6 35.51 0.74 -38.61
N ARG A 7 34.46 1.51 -38.28
CA ARG A 7 33.71 1.39 -37.04
C ARG A 7 32.25 1.24 -37.47
N VAL A 8 31.63 0.12 -37.12
CA VAL A 8 30.20 -0.09 -37.28
C VAL A 8 29.60 0.03 -35.89
N ILE A 9 28.68 0.96 -35.71
CA ILE A 9 27.72 0.96 -34.61
C ILE A 9 26.40 0.69 -35.31
N SER A 10 25.82 -0.48 -35.06
CA SER A 10 24.54 -0.84 -35.66
C SER A 10 23.41 -0.21 -34.86
N THR A 11 22.59 0.59 -35.54
CA THR A 11 21.22 0.87 -35.14
C THR A 11 20.43 -0.45 -35.00
N LEU A 12 19.47 -0.52 -34.08
CA LEU A 12 18.08 -0.23 -34.43
C LEU A 12 17.22 0.03 -33.19
N LEU A 13 16.11 0.73 -33.42
CA LEU A 13 15.01 1.03 -32.50
C LEU A 13 13.78 0.20 -32.93
N ILE A 14 12.70 0.18 -32.13
CA ILE A 14 11.26 -0.05 -32.47
C ILE A 14 10.59 -1.21 -31.69
N MET A 15 9.70 -0.83 -30.74
CA MET A 15 8.33 -1.34 -30.42
C MET A 15 8.06 -2.85 -30.13
N LEU A 16 6.92 -3.27 -29.55
CA LEU A 16 6.00 -2.70 -28.52
C LEU A 16 4.90 -3.77 -28.20
N LEU A 17 4.66 -4.09 -26.91
CA LEU A 17 3.45 -4.75 -26.34
C LEU A 17 3.01 -6.18 -26.80
N ILE A 18 2.12 -6.77 -25.97
CA ILE A 18 1.32 -8.02 -26.14
C ILE A 18 2.15 -9.34 -26.02
N SER A 19 1.72 -10.41 -25.31
CA SER A 19 0.42 -10.74 -24.67
C SER A 19 0.53 -11.25 -23.22
N THR A 20 -0.61 -11.25 -22.53
CA THR A 20 -0.91 -12.10 -21.36
C THR A 20 -2.04 -13.07 -21.68
N GLN A 21 -1.94 -14.32 -21.23
CA GLN A 21 -3.08 -15.14 -20.78
C GLN A 21 -2.61 -16.49 -20.19
N PRO A 22 -3.12 -16.93 -19.03
CA PRO A 22 -3.02 -18.32 -18.57
C PRO A 22 -4.11 -19.19 -19.21
N ALA A 23 -3.83 -20.48 -19.41
CA ALA A 23 -4.80 -21.44 -19.95
C ALA A 23 -5.15 -22.53 -18.92
N VAL A 24 -6.44 -22.79 -18.74
CA VAL A 24 -6.99 -23.75 -17.77
C VAL A 24 -6.67 -25.20 -18.15
N MET A 25 -6.34 -26.02 -17.16
CA MET A 25 -6.49 -27.48 -17.24
C MET A 25 -7.21 -28.02 -16.00
N ALA A 26 -8.54 -28.14 -16.10
CA ALA A 26 -9.31 -28.96 -15.19
C ALA A 26 -9.20 -30.44 -15.61
N TRP A 27 -8.91 -31.34 -14.67
CA TRP A 27 -8.95 -32.79 -14.88
C TRP A 27 -10.01 -33.40 -13.97
N ALA A 28 -11.03 -34.02 -14.59
CA ALA A 28 -12.07 -34.76 -13.89
C ALA A 28 -11.81 -36.27 -13.98
N ASP A 29 -11.39 -36.83 -12.85
CA ASP A 29 -11.65 -38.20 -12.37
C ASP A 29 -11.76 -39.40 -13.35
N SER A 30 -10.72 -40.25 -13.29
CA SER A 30 -10.76 -41.54 -12.55
C SER A 30 -10.76 -42.90 -13.29
N VAL A 31 -10.34 -43.92 -12.53
CA VAL A 31 -10.59 -45.39 -12.66
C VAL A 31 -9.72 -46.23 -13.65
N VAL A 32 -8.59 -46.72 -13.10
CA VAL A 32 -8.20 -48.16 -13.01
C VAL A 32 -7.63 -48.86 -14.28
N PRO A 33 -6.73 -49.88 -14.15
CA PRO A 33 -5.43 -49.84 -14.84
C PRO A 33 -5.13 -51.01 -15.79
N ALA A 34 -3.88 -51.09 -16.27
CA ALA A 34 -3.34 -52.24 -16.98
C ALA A 34 -2.00 -52.70 -16.36
N ASP A 35 -2.01 -53.90 -15.75
CA ASP A 35 -0.81 -54.61 -15.27
C ASP A 35 -0.07 -55.33 -16.40
N HIS A 36 1.23 -55.60 -16.16
CA HIS A 36 2.06 -56.70 -16.67
C HIS A 36 1.95 -57.17 -18.15
N LEU A 37 3.12 -57.24 -18.82
CA LEU A 37 3.75 -58.47 -19.37
C LEU A 37 5.12 -58.04 -20.00
N LEU A 38 6.25 -58.29 -19.34
CA LEU A 38 7.15 -59.46 -19.47
C LEU A 38 7.93 -59.57 -20.80
N GLY A 39 9.24 -59.87 -20.70
CA GLY A 39 10.06 -60.37 -21.82
C GLY A 39 11.42 -59.67 -22.03
N ASP A 40 12.41 -60.00 -21.20
CA ASP A 40 13.70 -60.67 -21.52
C ASP A 40 14.36 -60.41 -22.91
N ASP A 41 15.69 -60.39 -23.10
CA ASP A 41 16.81 -60.81 -22.24
C ASP A 41 18.17 -60.26 -22.78
N GLU A 42 19.26 -60.40 -22.00
CA GLU A 42 20.68 -60.58 -22.44
C GLU A 42 21.40 -59.54 -23.38
N ASN A 43 22.74 -59.36 -23.43
CA ASN A 43 23.87 -59.71 -22.55
C ASN A 43 25.15 -58.88 -22.85
N THR A 44 26.05 -58.69 -21.85
CA THR A 44 27.51 -58.38 -21.96
C THR A 44 28.05 -57.14 -22.74
N GLY A 45 29.29 -56.66 -22.44
CA GLY A 45 29.93 -55.62 -23.29
C GLY A 45 31.42 -55.23 -23.09
N LYS A 46 31.88 -54.85 -21.88
CA LYS A 46 33.29 -54.49 -21.50
C LYS A 46 34.14 -53.54 -22.41
N LYS A 47 34.43 -52.35 -21.83
CA LYS A 47 35.75 -51.67 -21.73
C LYS A 47 36.44 -50.99 -22.95
N THR A 48 37.29 -50.00 -22.58
CA THR A 48 38.34 -49.26 -23.33
C THR A 48 37.88 -48.30 -24.44
N GLY A 49 38.55 -47.17 -24.70
CA GLY A 49 39.62 -46.48 -23.94
C GLY A 49 40.73 -45.86 -24.81
N TYR A 50 41.03 -44.58 -24.62
CA TYR A 50 42.02 -43.74 -25.36
C TYR A 50 41.71 -43.47 -26.86
N ALA A 51 42.25 -42.45 -27.54
CA ALA A 51 42.54 -41.04 -27.17
C ALA A 51 43.08 -40.25 -28.41
N THR A 52 42.67 -38.99 -28.60
CA THR A 52 43.47 -37.88 -29.23
C THR A 52 43.94 -38.05 -30.71
N PRO A 53 44.68 -37.10 -31.35
CA PRO A 53 44.55 -35.62 -31.41
C PRO A 53 44.73 -34.99 -32.85
N THR A 54 44.59 -33.65 -33.01
CA THR A 54 45.39 -32.71 -33.88
C THR A 54 45.50 -32.95 -35.43
N ASP A 55 45.86 -32.01 -36.33
CA ASP A 55 46.12 -30.55 -36.33
C ASP A 55 46.15 -29.99 -37.78
N ALA A 56 45.93 -28.66 -37.94
CA ALA A 56 46.47 -27.75 -39.00
C ALA A 56 46.19 -28.07 -40.52
N ASP A 57 46.50 -27.26 -41.56
CA ASP A 57 47.02 -25.87 -41.70
C ASP A 57 46.79 -25.30 -43.15
N GLN A 58 46.64 -23.96 -43.34
CA GLN A 58 46.99 -23.11 -44.54
C GLN A 58 46.46 -23.48 -45.98
N LYS A 59 46.42 -22.66 -47.06
CA LYS A 59 46.69 -21.22 -47.40
C LYS A 59 46.14 -20.80 -48.81
N ASP A 60 46.05 -19.48 -49.07
CA ASP A 60 46.24 -18.61 -50.29
C ASP A 60 46.08 -19.15 -51.77
N GLU A 61 45.96 -18.41 -52.90
CA GLU A 61 45.95 -16.97 -53.34
C GLU A 61 44.70 -16.74 -54.28
N ASP A 62 44.43 -15.76 -55.17
CA ASP A 62 44.99 -14.48 -55.71
C ASP A 62 43.82 -13.61 -56.33
N ALA A 63 44.08 -12.64 -57.24
CA ALA A 63 43.16 -11.73 -57.97
C ALA A 63 43.54 -11.64 -59.50
N PRO A 64 43.24 -10.60 -60.35
CA PRO A 64 42.42 -9.37 -60.25
C PRO A 64 41.53 -8.99 -61.51
N LYS A 65 41.09 -7.71 -61.54
CA LYS A 65 40.27 -6.84 -62.46
C LYS A 65 40.63 -6.82 -64.00
N PRO A 66 39.99 -6.07 -64.97
CA PRO A 66 39.15 -4.83 -64.86
C PRO A 66 38.05 -4.45 -65.94
N ASP A 67 37.43 -3.26 -65.74
CA ASP A 67 36.84 -2.19 -66.64
C ASP A 67 35.65 -2.34 -67.68
N ASP A 68 34.75 -1.32 -67.61
CA ASP A 68 33.92 -0.56 -68.61
C ASP A 68 32.98 -1.12 -69.72
N ALA A 69 31.66 -0.93 -69.50
CA ALA A 69 30.65 -0.26 -70.38
C ALA A 69 30.07 -0.98 -71.66
N PRO A 70 29.16 -0.38 -72.50
CA PRO A 70 27.70 -0.70 -72.43
C PRO A 70 26.89 -0.92 -73.76
N LYS A 71 25.66 -1.49 -73.67
CA LYS A 71 24.43 -1.47 -74.56
C LYS A 71 23.37 -2.49 -74.04
N GLY A 72 22.07 -2.55 -74.37
CA GLY A 72 21.20 -1.98 -75.43
C GLY A 72 20.90 -3.01 -76.55
N ASP A 73 19.69 -3.36 -77.01
CA ASP A 73 18.26 -2.98 -76.76
C ASP A 73 17.31 -4.12 -77.27
N GLU A 74 15.97 -4.09 -76.96
CA GLU A 74 14.79 -4.59 -77.77
C GLU A 74 13.52 -4.73 -76.86
N ILE A 75 12.46 -3.87 -76.81
CA ILE A 75 11.45 -3.39 -77.80
C ILE A 75 10.55 -4.53 -78.37
N PRO A 76 9.19 -4.45 -78.55
CA PRO A 76 8.13 -3.41 -78.27
C PRO A 76 6.96 -3.96 -77.35
N SER A 77 5.72 -3.43 -77.16
CA SER A 77 4.84 -2.51 -77.94
C SER A 77 3.64 -1.89 -77.12
N THR A 78 3.31 -0.60 -77.35
CA THR A 78 1.96 0.03 -77.64
C THR A 78 0.66 -0.30 -76.84
N GLU A 79 -0.34 0.59 -76.58
CA GLU A 79 -0.55 2.06 -76.79
C GLU A 79 -1.86 2.67 -76.13
N ILE A 80 -1.74 3.89 -75.52
CA ILE A 80 -2.72 5.03 -75.35
C ILE A 80 -4.16 4.83 -74.69
N PRO A 81 -5.19 5.76 -74.65
CA PRO A 81 -5.74 6.23 -73.33
C PRO A 81 -7.29 6.50 -73.12
N SER A 82 -7.64 6.97 -71.90
CA SER A 82 -8.56 8.12 -71.57
C SER A 82 -10.09 7.98 -71.27
N ASN A 83 -10.53 8.85 -70.33
CA ASN A 83 -11.81 9.61 -70.23
C ASN A 83 -13.17 9.01 -69.75
N LYS A 84 -13.75 9.70 -68.74
CA LYS A 84 -15.19 10.08 -68.51
C LYS A 84 -16.34 9.05 -68.35
N ASN A 85 -16.96 9.10 -67.15
CA ASN A 85 -18.37 9.41 -66.85
C ASN A 85 -19.51 9.03 -67.84
N LEU A 86 -20.42 8.11 -67.44
CA LEU A 86 -21.85 8.38 -67.08
C LEU A 86 -22.80 7.14 -67.06
N THR A 87 -23.80 7.20 -66.16
CA THR A 87 -25.17 6.59 -66.19
C THR A 87 -25.44 5.08 -66.07
N ASP A 88 -26.26 4.77 -65.04
CA ASP A 88 -27.43 3.86 -64.97
C ASP A 88 -27.28 2.32 -65.06
N GLY A 89 -27.96 1.58 -64.15
CA GLY A 89 -28.05 0.10 -64.28
C GLY A 89 -28.86 -0.77 -63.29
N LYS A 90 -29.10 -0.34 -62.02
CA LYS A 90 -29.62 -1.17 -60.88
C LYS A 90 -28.62 -2.21 -60.29
N GLY A 91 -28.80 -2.54 -59.00
CA GLY A 91 -27.95 -3.44 -58.20
C GLY A 91 -28.44 -4.92 -58.18
N PRO A 92 -28.29 -5.68 -57.07
CA PRO A 92 -28.29 -5.24 -55.66
C PRO A 92 -27.06 -5.68 -54.81
N GLU A 93 -27.20 -5.51 -53.48
CA GLU A 93 -26.54 -6.23 -52.36
C GLU A 93 -25.12 -5.86 -51.86
N ASN A 94 -25.05 -5.85 -50.52
CA ASN A 94 -23.95 -5.98 -49.55
C ASN A 94 -22.78 -4.96 -49.46
N GLU A 95 -22.95 -4.03 -48.51
CA GLU A 95 -22.16 -3.86 -47.26
C GLU A 95 -20.66 -3.45 -47.23
N ASN A 96 -20.40 -2.61 -46.21
CA ASN A 96 -19.20 -2.48 -45.37
C ASN A 96 -17.80 -2.24 -45.99
N SER A 97 -17.35 -0.98 -45.89
CA SER A 97 -16.37 -0.61 -44.84
C SER A 97 -16.13 0.91 -44.80
N GLY A 98 -15.94 1.49 -43.60
CA GLY A 98 -15.57 2.90 -43.46
C GLY A 98 -15.69 3.50 -42.04
N ASN A 99 -14.57 3.51 -41.30
CA ASN A 99 -14.24 4.38 -40.15
C ASN A 99 -15.33 4.74 -39.12
N THR A 100 -15.21 4.19 -37.90
CA THR A 100 -14.49 4.86 -36.78
C THR A 100 -14.37 3.91 -35.58
N GLU A 101 -13.20 3.87 -34.94
CA GLU A 101 -13.08 3.28 -33.59
C GLU A 101 -13.74 4.25 -32.59
N LYS A 102 -14.79 3.79 -31.90
CA LYS A 102 -15.50 4.58 -30.88
C LYS A 102 -14.81 4.44 -29.52
N VAL A 103 -14.61 5.56 -28.83
CA VAL A 103 -14.23 5.59 -27.41
C VAL A 103 -15.51 5.66 -26.58
N VAL A 104 -15.65 4.83 -25.55
CA VAL A 104 -16.80 4.85 -24.65
C VAL A 104 -16.62 5.96 -23.61
N ILE A 105 -17.41 7.03 -23.71
CA ILE A 105 -17.55 8.08 -22.67
C ILE A 105 -19.03 8.39 -22.38
N ARG A 106 -19.90 7.39 -22.56
CA ARG A 106 -21.27 7.34 -22.02
C ARG A 106 -21.93 5.98 -22.26
N TRP A 107 -22.97 5.70 -21.48
CA TRP A 107 -24.08 4.88 -21.95
C TRP A 107 -24.91 5.73 -22.93
N GLU A 108 -25.13 5.26 -24.16
CA GLU A 108 -26.05 5.90 -25.11
C GLU A 108 -27.30 5.01 -25.28
N PHE A 109 -28.47 5.53 -24.90
CA PHE A 109 -29.72 5.07 -25.52
C PHE A 109 -29.78 5.65 -26.93
N VAL A 110 -30.08 4.81 -27.92
CA VAL A 110 -30.36 5.29 -29.29
C VAL A 110 -31.80 5.77 -29.32
N ASP A 111 -31.96 7.09 -29.45
CA ASP A 111 -33.26 7.76 -29.58
C ASP A 111 -33.79 7.57 -31.01
N ASP A 112 -34.96 6.95 -31.15
CA ASP A 112 -35.72 6.83 -32.40
C ASP A 112 -37.21 7.08 -32.08
N ASP A 113 -37.92 7.78 -32.97
CA ASP A 113 -39.11 8.61 -32.68
C ASP A 113 -40.38 7.83 -32.22
N ASN A 114 -40.29 6.54 -31.90
CA ASN A 114 -41.41 5.70 -31.42
C ASN A 114 -40.97 4.68 -30.35
N LEU A 115 -41.20 5.01 -29.06
CA LEU A 115 -40.95 4.13 -27.91
C LEU A 115 -41.86 2.87 -27.90
N ILE A 116 -41.46 1.82 -28.63
CA ILE A 116 -42.17 0.52 -28.64
C ILE A 116 -41.19 -0.68 -28.61
N GLU A 117 -40.05 -0.60 -29.31
CA GLU A 117 -39.03 -1.69 -29.41
C GLU A 117 -37.61 -1.10 -29.29
N GLY A 118 -36.64 -1.88 -28.80
CA GLY A 118 -35.24 -1.45 -28.65
C GLY A 118 -34.28 -2.58 -28.28
N GLU A 119 -32.98 -2.39 -28.56
CA GLU A 119 -31.92 -3.38 -28.37
C GLU A 119 -30.89 -2.92 -27.33
N LEU A 120 -30.30 -3.87 -26.59
CA LEU A 120 -29.23 -3.64 -25.62
C LEU A 120 -27.96 -4.42 -26.03
N SER A 121 -26.85 -3.72 -26.27
CA SER A 121 -25.55 -4.34 -26.62
C SER A 121 -24.55 -4.25 -25.46
N LEU A 122 -23.84 -5.35 -25.21
CA LEU A 122 -22.77 -5.49 -24.22
C LEU A 122 -21.47 -5.85 -24.94
N ILE A 123 -20.42 -5.03 -24.78
CA ILE A 123 -19.11 -5.17 -25.44
C ILE A 123 -18.00 -5.30 -24.38
N GLY A 124 -17.01 -6.17 -24.63
CA GLY A 124 -15.90 -6.45 -23.71
C GLY A 124 -15.02 -5.23 -23.33
N VAL A 125 -14.42 -5.29 -22.14
CA VAL A 125 -13.83 -4.13 -21.43
C VAL A 125 -12.28 -4.13 -21.38
N SER A 126 -11.71 -2.93 -21.23
CA SER A 126 -10.27 -2.66 -21.11
C SER A 126 -9.66 -3.17 -19.79
N PRO A 127 -8.32 -3.14 -19.61
CA PRO A 127 -7.68 -3.57 -18.35
C PRO A 127 -8.05 -2.73 -17.12
N GLU A 128 -8.48 -1.48 -17.32
CA GLU A 128 -8.60 -0.47 -16.26
C GLU A 128 -9.91 -0.59 -15.47
N ASN A 129 -11.01 -0.99 -16.12
CA ASN A 129 -12.34 -1.16 -15.50
C ASN A 129 -12.68 -2.64 -15.28
N ARG A 130 -11.66 -3.50 -15.22
CA ARG A 130 -11.82 -4.96 -15.30
C ARG A 130 -12.62 -5.54 -14.13
N ALA A 131 -12.37 -5.05 -12.91
CA ALA A 131 -13.05 -5.51 -11.70
C ALA A 131 -14.56 -5.17 -11.71
N ASP A 132 -14.94 -3.99 -12.22
CA ASP A 132 -16.35 -3.59 -12.32
C ASP A 132 -17.06 -4.40 -13.42
N PHE A 133 -16.40 -4.66 -14.54
CA PHE A 133 -16.91 -5.53 -15.59
C PHE A 133 -17.10 -6.96 -15.09
N ASP A 134 -16.07 -7.57 -14.51
CA ASP A 134 -16.15 -8.93 -13.96
C ASP A 134 -17.22 -9.02 -12.85
N THR A 135 -17.45 -7.95 -12.08
CA THR A 135 -18.56 -7.82 -11.11
C THR A 135 -19.94 -7.83 -11.78
N VAL A 136 -20.18 -6.97 -12.78
CA VAL A 136 -21.47 -6.93 -13.52
C VAL A 136 -21.71 -8.25 -14.26
N VAL A 137 -20.67 -8.80 -14.87
CA VAL A 137 -20.69 -10.09 -15.59
C VAL A 137 -21.00 -11.25 -14.63
N SER A 138 -20.55 -11.20 -13.36
CA SER A 138 -20.93 -12.19 -12.34
C SER A 138 -22.43 -12.19 -11.96
N MET A 139 -23.16 -11.11 -12.27
CA MET A 139 -24.61 -11.01 -12.02
C MET A 139 -25.46 -11.48 -13.21
N LEU A 140 -24.86 -11.80 -14.35
CA LEU A 140 -25.57 -12.31 -15.53
C LEU A 140 -25.83 -13.82 -15.42
N PRO A 141 -26.94 -14.33 -16.00
CA PRO A 141 -27.18 -15.77 -16.11
C PRO A 141 -26.03 -16.48 -16.84
N GLU A 142 -25.62 -17.65 -16.34
CA GLU A 142 -24.45 -18.42 -16.80
C GLU A 142 -24.35 -18.57 -18.33
N GLN A 143 -25.49 -18.72 -19.01
CA GLN A 143 -25.57 -18.88 -20.48
C GLN A 143 -25.17 -17.60 -21.23
N VAL A 144 -25.61 -16.43 -20.77
CA VAL A 144 -25.22 -15.12 -21.33
C VAL A 144 -23.76 -14.83 -21.04
N ARG A 145 -23.27 -15.25 -19.86
CA ARG A 145 -21.87 -15.10 -19.45
C ARG A 145 -20.94 -15.90 -20.36
N VAL A 146 -21.25 -17.18 -20.61
CA VAL A 146 -20.51 -18.04 -21.54
C VAL A 146 -20.53 -17.49 -22.96
N GLU A 147 -21.66 -16.97 -23.45
CA GLU A 147 -21.75 -16.41 -24.80
C GLU A 147 -20.88 -15.15 -24.93
N LEU A 148 -20.90 -14.24 -23.94
CA LEU A 148 -20.04 -13.05 -23.88
C LEU A 148 -18.54 -13.40 -23.76
N GLU A 149 -18.21 -14.48 -23.04
CA GLU A 149 -16.84 -15.01 -22.92
C GLU A 149 -16.33 -15.65 -24.24
N GLU A 150 -17.21 -16.19 -25.10
CA GLU A 150 -16.84 -16.77 -26.41
C GLU A 150 -16.82 -15.75 -27.57
N THR A 151 -17.70 -14.74 -27.58
CA THR A 151 -17.85 -13.79 -28.71
C THR A 151 -17.19 -12.43 -28.47
N GLY A 152 -17.10 -11.97 -27.22
CA GLY A 152 -16.69 -10.60 -26.85
C GLY A 152 -17.77 -9.52 -27.01
N GLU A 153 -18.93 -9.86 -27.59
CA GLU A 153 -20.11 -8.98 -27.73
C GLU A 153 -21.41 -9.80 -27.76
N VAL A 154 -22.42 -9.36 -27.00
CA VAL A 154 -23.77 -9.94 -26.99
C VAL A 154 -24.82 -8.83 -27.07
N THR A 155 -25.83 -9.02 -27.93
CA THR A 155 -26.97 -8.10 -28.07
C THR A 155 -28.27 -8.80 -27.67
N LEU A 156 -29.06 -8.17 -26.81
CA LEU A 156 -30.33 -8.68 -26.31
C LEU A 156 -31.50 -7.81 -26.82
N PRO A 157 -32.52 -8.39 -27.49
CA PRO A 157 -33.72 -7.68 -27.88
C PRO A 157 -34.70 -7.56 -26.70
N ILE A 158 -35.16 -6.35 -26.40
CA ILE A 158 -36.18 -6.11 -25.37
C ILE A 158 -37.55 -6.04 -26.03
N ILE A 159 -38.52 -6.83 -25.55
CA ILE A 159 -39.86 -6.90 -26.13
C ILE A 159 -40.87 -6.27 -25.17
N GLY A 160 -41.48 -5.16 -25.58
CA GLY A 160 -42.55 -4.50 -24.84
C GLY A 160 -42.04 -3.57 -23.74
N TRP A 161 -42.48 -2.31 -23.81
CA TRP A 161 -42.25 -1.28 -22.80
C TRP A 161 -43.60 -0.76 -22.29
N SER A 162 -43.72 -0.50 -20.99
CA SER A 162 -44.84 0.30 -20.47
C SER A 162 -44.45 1.05 -19.19
N CYS A 163 -44.90 2.31 -19.08
CA CYS A 163 -44.81 3.11 -17.86
C CYS A 163 -46.24 3.54 -17.48
N PRO A 164 -46.87 2.95 -16.45
CA PRO A 164 -48.28 3.18 -16.13
C PRO A 164 -48.64 4.60 -15.67
N GLU A 165 -47.66 5.38 -15.20
CA GLU A 165 -47.88 6.69 -14.55
C GLU A 165 -47.64 7.89 -15.49
N TYR A 166 -47.34 7.63 -16.77
CA TYR A 166 -46.95 8.66 -17.73
C TYR A 166 -48.15 9.30 -18.45
N GLN A 167 -48.65 10.45 -17.96
CA GLN A 167 -49.56 11.34 -18.68
C GLN A 167 -49.14 12.81 -18.52
N GLN A 168 -49.39 13.62 -19.56
CA GLN A 168 -49.16 15.08 -19.52
C GLN A 168 -50.14 15.77 -18.57
N ASP A 169 -49.74 16.93 -18.05
CA ASP A 169 -50.61 17.77 -17.20
C ASP A 169 -51.60 18.63 -18.02
N GLU A 170 -52.42 19.44 -17.34
CA GLU A 170 -53.48 20.24 -17.98
C GLU A 170 -52.96 21.41 -18.84
N ASP A 171 -51.66 21.75 -18.80
CA ASP A 171 -51.04 22.88 -19.53
C ASP A 171 -50.14 22.42 -20.71
N GLU A 172 -50.16 21.12 -21.08
CA GLU A 172 -49.40 20.47 -22.17
C GLU A 172 -47.85 20.43 -22.01
N GLU A 173 -47.27 20.87 -20.89
CA GLU A 173 -45.84 20.71 -20.61
C GLU A 173 -45.51 19.35 -19.95
N TRP A 174 -44.21 19.04 -19.83
CA TRP A 174 -43.69 17.78 -19.29
C TRP A 174 -42.93 18.05 -17.98
N PRO A 175 -43.25 17.35 -16.86
CA PRO A 175 -42.57 17.57 -15.59
C PRO A 175 -41.14 17.01 -15.60
N PHE A 176 -40.14 17.89 -15.59
CA PHE A 176 -38.72 17.56 -15.77
C PHE A 176 -38.00 16.88 -14.58
N THR A 177 -38.71 16.42 -13.54
CA THR A 177 -38.11 15.79 -12.35
C THR A 177 -39.02 14.70 -11.77
N GLY A 178 -38.50 13.47 -11.66
CA GLY A 178 -39.16 12.33 -11.05
C GLY A 178 -38.27 11.08 -11.07
N GLU A 179 -38.62 10.07 -10.29
CA GLU A 179 -38.09 8.70 -10.46
C GLU A 179 -39.13 7.88 -11.22
N TYR A 180 -38.69 7.13 -12.22
CA TYR A 180 -39.57 6.32 -13.07
C TYR A 180 -39.03 4.89 -13.14
N GLU A 181 -39.87 3.91 -12.76
CA GLU A 181 -39.55 2.48 -12.87
C GLU A 181 -40.02 1.96 -14.24
N PHE A 182 -39.07 1.44 -15.04
CA PHE A 182 -39.35 0.80 -16.31
C PHE A 182 -39.19 -0.71 -16.18
N ILE A 183 -40.23 -1.45 -16.57
CA ILE A 183 -40.24 -2.91 -16.59
C ILE A 183 -40.07 -3.37 -18.04
N ALA A 184 -39.08 -4.21 -18.27
CA ALA A 184 -38.77 -4.82 -19.56
C ALA A 184 -39.00 -6.34 -19.50
N GLU A 185 -39.77 -6.90 -20.43
CA GLU A 185 -39.94 -8.35 -20.53
C GLU A 185 -38.88 -8.98 -21.44
N LEU A 186 -38.30 -10.10 -20.97
CA LEU A 186 -37.36 -10.91 -21.76
C LEU A 186 -38.13 -11.92 -22.64
N PRO A 187 -37.58 -12.33 -23.80
CA PRO A 187 -38.24 -13.30 -24.70
C PRO A 187 -38.56 -14.66 -24.05
N GLU A 188 -39.63 -15.32 -24.50
CA GLU A 188 -40.05 -16.65 -24.01
C GLU A 188 -38.90 -17.67 -24.02
N GLY A 189 -38.40 -18.01 -22.83
CA GLY A 189 -37.30 -18.96 -22.63
C GLY A 189 -36.36 -18.58 -21.50
N TYR A 190 -36.24 -17.28 -21.20
CA TYR A 190 -35.39 -16.75 -20.13
C TYR A 190 -36.20 -16.40 -18.87
N VAL A 191 -35.63 -16.67 -17.69
CA VAL A 191 -36.23 -16.34 -16.39
C VAL A 191 -35.14 -15.78 -15.49
N CYS A 192 -35.41 -14.63 -14.87
CA CYS A 192 -34.58 -14.03 -13.83
C CYS A 192 -35.47 -13.71 -12.62
N GLU A 193 -35.08 -14.15 -11.43
CA GLU A 193 -35.75 -13.79 -10.17
C GLU A 193 -34.73 -13.15 -9.20
N PRO A 194 -34.90 -11.87 -8.81
CA PRO A 194 -35.92 -10.93 -9.28
C PRO A 194 -35.73 -10.54 -10.77
N PRO A 195 -36.78 -10.03 -11.44
CA PRO A 195 -36.66 -9.50 -12.80
C PRO A 195 -35.72 -8.28 -12.84
N ILE A 196 -35.15 -8.01 -14.01
CA ILE A 196 -34.23 -6.88 -14.24
C ILE A 196 -35.04 -5.57 -14.21
N SER A 197 -34.95 -4.82 -13.11
CA SER A 197 -35.48 -3.46 -12.99
C SER A 197 -34.37 -2.43 -13.19
N VAL A 198 -34.60 -1.46 -14.09
CA VAL A 198 -33.64 -0.38 -14.38
C VAL A 198 -34.20 0.92 -13.80
N LEU A 199 -33.59 1.38 -12.70
CA LEU A 199 -33.95 2.63 -12.05
C LEU A 199 -33.23 3.80 -12.73
N VAL A 200 -33.99 4.74 -13.31
CA VAL A 200 -33.44 5.93 -13.99
C VAL A 200 -33.78 7.20 -13.20
N THR A 201 -32.90 7.55 -12.25
CA THR A 201 -33.06 8.74 -11.40
C THR A 201 -32.49 9.99 -12.09
N LEU A 202 -33.34 10.74 -12.79
CA LEU A 202 -33.00 12.08 -13.32
C LEU A 202 -33.02 13.14 -12.21
N GLY A 203 -32.00 13.15 -11.33
CA GLY A 203 -31.85 14.26 -10.37
C GLY A 203 -31.14 14.05 -9.04
N GLY A 204 -30.14 13.17 -8.92
CA GLY A 204 -29.07 13.35 -7.93
C GLY A 204 -29.37 13.03 -6.46
N ALA A 205 -29.27 11.76 -6.10
CA ALA A 205 -28.74 11.29 -4.82
C ALA A 205 -27.90 10.03 -5.07
N MET A 206 -26.84 9.78 -4.29
CA MET A 206 -25.90 8.68 -4.54
C MET A 206 -25.63 7.81 -3.32
N VAL A 207 -25.26 6.56 -3.61
CA VAL A 207 -24.73 5.58 -2.65
C VAL A 207 -23.41 6.09 -2.06
N ASN A 208 -23.19 5.87 -0.75
CA ASN A 208 -21.89 6.11 -0.11
C ASN A 208 -20.95 4.91 -0.35
N THR A 209 -20.29 4.90 -1.49
CA THR A 209 -19.10 4.07 -1.75
C THR A 209 -17.85 4.75 -1.17
N ILE A 210 -17.35 4.25 -0.04
CA ILE A 210 -15.99 4.57 0.42
C ILE A 210 -15.01 4.01 -0.62
N ASN A 211 -13.89 4.71 -0.84
CA ASN A 211 -13.05 4.60 -2.04
C ASN A 211 -13.73 4.94 -3.39
N ASP A 212 -14.86 5.66 -3.33
CA ASP A 212 -15.30 6.59 -4.37
C ASP A 212 -14.11 7.37 -4.98
N ARG A 213 -13.99 7.43 -6.32
CA ARG A 213 -12.95 8.16 -7.05
C ARG A 213 -13.58 9.25 -7.90
N PHE A 214 -13.11 10.48 -7.73
CA PHE A 214 -13.66 11.62 -8.45
C PHE A 214 -12.60 12.66 -8.81
N THR A 215 -12.77 13.30 -9.96
CA THR A 215 -11.86 14.33 -10.48
C THR A 215 -12.48 15.71 -10.32
N ILE A 216 -11.73 16.68 -9.79
CA ILE A 216 -12.10 18.11 -9.83
C ILE A 216 -10.89 18.92 -10.29
N ASP A 217 -11.08 19.79 -11.28
CA ASP A 217 -10.04 20.67 -11.85
C ASP A 217 -8.77 19.92 -12.31
N GLY A 218 -8.94 18.67 -12.72
CA GLY A 218 -7.87 17.75 -13.14
C GLY A 218 -7.17 17.00 -12.00
N LEU A 219 -7.48 17.29 -10.74
CA LEU A 219 -6.98 16.57 -9.57
C LEU A 219 -7.89 15.37 -9.26
N ASN A 220 -7.29 14.18 -9.15
CA ASN A 220 -8.00 12.92 -8.91
C ASN A 220 -7.98 12.56 -7.42
N TYR A 221 -9.16 12.36 -6.82
CA TYR A 221 -9.33 12.06 -5.41
C TYR A 221 -9.86 10.65 -5.18
N LYS A 222 -9.59 10.11 -3.99
CA LYS A 222 -10.03 8.80 -3.49
C LYS A 222 -10.52 8.95 -2.05
N GLU A 223 -11.73 8.51 -1.74
CA GLU A 223 -12.32 8.65 -0.39
C GLU A 223 -11.62 7.76 0.65
N LEU A 224 -10.94 8.39 1.62
CA LEU A 224 -10.21 7.76 2.74
C LEU A 224 -11.05 7.64 4.02
N GLY A 225 -12.35 7.93 3.95
CA GLY A 225 -13.19 7.98 5.15
C GLY A 225 -14.47 8.78 4.91
N PRO A 226 -15.24 9.05 5.98
CA PRO A 226 -16.50 9.79 5.85
C PRO A 226 -16.28 11.24 5.39
N ASP A 227 -15.20 11.88 5.79
CA ASP A 227 -14.93 13.31 5.56
C ASP A 227 -13.51 13.59 5.05
N THR A 228 -12.77 12.56 4.64
CA THR A 228 -11.37 12.65 4.19
C THR A 228 -11.15 12.04 2.81
N VAL A 229 -10.21 12.60 2.04
CA VAL A 229 -9.74 12.07 0.75
C VAL A 229 -8.22 12.06 0.64
N GLN A 230 -7.71 11.13 -0.15
CA GLN A 230 -6.36 11.15 -0.70
C GLN A 230 -6.39 11.79 -2.08
N LEU A 231 -5.36 12.59 -2.39
CA LEU A 231 -5.07 13.02 -3.76
C LEU A 231 -4.19 11.97 -4.43
N ILE A 232 -4.68 11.33 -5.50
CA ILE A 232 -4.11 10.10 -6.08
C ILE A 232 -3.63 10.23 -7.53
N GLY A 233 -3.81 11.37 -8.18
CA GLY A 233 -3.48 11.53 -9.59
C GLY A 233 -3.75 12.94 -10.12
N TYR A 234 -3.25 13.23 -11.33
CA TYR A 234 -3.49 14.50 -12.01
C TYR A 234 -3.59 14.33 -13.54
N ASP A 235 -4.81 14.50 -14.06
CA ASP A 235 -5.13 14.50 -15.49
C ASP A 235 -5.34 15.92 -16.05
N GLY A 236 -4.97 16.95 -15.27
CA GLY A 236 -5.17 18.34 -15.63
C GLY A 236 -4.24 18.83 -16.74
N ALA A 237 -4.70 19.84 -17.49
CA ALA A 237 -3.86 20.52 -18.47
C ALA A 237 -2.69 21.27 -17.78
N PRO A 238 -1.52 21.41 -18.43
CA PRO A 238 -0.36 22.12 -17.88
C PRO A 238 -0.70 23.47 -17.24
N VAL A 239 -0.49 23.60 -15.92
CA VAL A 239 -0.67 24.83 -15.16
C VAL A 239 0.67 25.47 -14.77
N GLY A 240 0.62 26.76 -14.46
CA GLY A 240 1.68 27.43 -13.72
C GLY A 240 1.66 26.95 -12.26
N THR A 241 1.17 27.79 -11.35
CA THR A 241 1.04 27.45 -9.93
C THR A 241 0.02 26.32 -9.71
N LEU A 242 0.42 25.28 -9.00
CA LEU A 242 -0.44 24.22 -8.50
C LEU A 242 -0.73 24.45 -7.02
N VAL A 243 -2.00 24.74 -6.69
CA VAL A 243 -2.49 24.79 -5.32
C VAL A 243 -3.34 23.55 -5.08
N ILE A 244 -2.92 22.70 -4.14
CA ILE A 244 -3.74 21.59 -3.67
C ILE A 244 -4.74 22.17 -2.66
N PRO A 245 -6.05 21.93 -2.81
CA PRO A 245 -7.05 22.52 -1.93
C PRO A 245 -7.03 21.82 -0.56
N ASP A 246 -7.31 22.57 0.51
CA ASP A 246 -7.51 22.02 1.87
C ASP A 246 -8.75 21.12 1.92
N LYS A 247 -9.76 21.47 1.13
CA LYS A 247 -10.99 20.70 0.96
C LYS A 247 -11.49 20.66 -0.48
N VAL A 248 -12.13 19.56 -0.83
CA VAL A 248 -12.72 19.32 -2.13
C VAL A 248 -14.21 18.95 -1.98
N ARG A 249 -15.07 19.46 -2.88
CA ARG A 249 -16.51 19.21 -2.84
C ARG A 249 -16.93 18.27 -3.96
N LYS A 250 -17.14 16.98 -3.65
CA LYS A 250 -17.50 15.95 -4.63
C LYS A 250 -18.78 16.36 -5.38
N PRO A 251 -18.78 16.46 -6.73
CA PRO A 251 -19.95 16.95 -7.46
C PRO A 251 -21.15 15.99 -7.39
N SER A 252 -20.87 14.71 -7.13
CA SER A 252 -21.82 13.61 -7.28
C SER A 252 -22.85 13.53 -6.14
N ASN A 253 -22.44 13.86 -4.91
CA ASN A 253 -23.28 13.91 -3.71
C ASN A 253 -23.30 15.30 -3.05
N GLY A 254 -22.52 16.26 -3.57
CA GLY A 254 -22.41 17.61 -3.03
C GLY A 254 -21.74 17.71 -1.65
N ARG A 255 -21.08 16.65 -1.17
CA ARG A 255 -20.39 16.59 0.13
C ARG A 255 -19.00 17.22 0.04
N GLU A 256 -18.56 17.84 1.13
CA GLU A 256 -17.24 18.43 1.30
C GLU A 256 -16.33 17.46 2.07
N TYR A 257 -15.12 17.23 1.57
CA TYR A 257 -14.10 16.34 2.12
C TYR A 257 -12.78 17.10 2.32
N GLN A 258 -12.05 16.78 3.37
CA GLN A 258 -10.71 17.31 3.66
C GLN A 258 -9.64 16.51 2.92
N VAL A 259 -8.69 17.19 2.26
CA VAL A 259 -7.55 16.53 1.60
C VAL A 259 -6.49 16.22 2.67
N ALA A 260 -6.36 14.94 3.02
CA ALA A 260 -5.59 14.46 4.17
C ALA A 260 -4.18 13.96 3.82
N SER A 261 -3.96 13.48 2.60
CA SER A 261 -2.66 13.01 2.12
C SER A 261 -2.55 13.08 0.60
N ILE A 262 -1.30 13.06 0.11
CA ILE A 262 -0.98 12.88 -1.31
C ILE A 262 -0.41 11.47 -1.49
N GLY A 263 -1.01 10.70 -2.40
CA GLY A 263 -0.62 9.32 -2.68
C GLY A 263 0.71 9.21 -3.43
N HIS A 264 1.24 7.98 -3.42
CA HIS A 264 2.42 7.62 -4.21
C HIS A 264 2.16 7.90 -5.70
N TYR A 265 3.18 8.37 -6.43
CA TYR A 265 3.12 8.65 -7.88
C TYR A 265 2.08 9.68 -8.37
N ALA A 266 1.35 10.40 -7.49
CA ALA A 266 0.17 11.21 -7.86
C ALA A 266 0.41 12.29 -8.95
N PHE A 267 1.64 12.77 -9.10
CA PHE A 267 2.09 13.68 -10.16
C PHE A 267 3.40 13.21 -10.82
N LEU A 268 3.63 11.89 -10.92
CA LEU A 268 4.81 11.34 -11.58
C LEU A 268 4.94 11.88 -13.02
N ASP A 269 6.13 12.33 -13.39
CA ASP A 269 6.51 12.88 -14.70
C ASP A 269 5.60 14.01 -15.23
N CYS A 270 4.87 14.70 -14.34
CA CYS A 270 3.98 15.82 -14.66
C CYS A 270 4.75 17.12 -14.99
N SER A 271 5.63 17.03 -15.98
CA SER A 271 6.47 18.09 -16.58
C SER A 271 5.70 19.29 -17.15
N GLY A 272 4.37 19.23 -17.21
CA GLY A 272 3.50 20.38 -17.50
C GLY A 272 3.30 21.34 -16.33
N LEU A 273 3.56 20.90 -15.09
CA LEU A 273 3.51 21.73 -13.88
C LEU A 273 4.78 22.59 -13.80
N THR A 274 4.62 23.92 -13.79
CA THR A 274 5.75 24.84 -14.03
C THR A 274 5.86 26.04 -13.10
N GLY A 275 4.86 26.33 -12.26
CA GLY A 275 4.89 27.43 -11.28
C GLY A 275 5.26 26.94 -9.88
N ASP A 276 4.64 27.54 -8.87
CA ASP A 276 4.77 27.17 -7.46
C ASP A 276 3.97 25.90 -7.13
N LEU A 277 4.33 25.22 -6.03
CA LEU A 277 3.54 24.14 -5.45
C LEU A 277 3.12 24.53 -4.02
N VAL A 278 1.81 24.52 -3.77
CA VAL A 278 1.25 24.79 -2.44
C VAL A 278 0.51 23.56 -1.92
N ILE A 279 1.02 22.97 -0.84
CA ILE A 279 0.45 21.84 -0.12
C ILE A 279 -0.20 22.37 1.17
N PRO A 280 -1.51 22.14 1.41
CA PRO A 280 -2.25 22.73 2.52
C PRO A 280 -1.99 21.99 3.84
N ASP A 281 -2.13 22.69 4.98
CA ASP A 281 -1.90 22.16 6.35
C ASP A 281 -2.78 20.97 6.74
N THR A 282 -3.78 20.62 5.92
CA THR A 282 -4.62 19.43 6.07
C THR A 282 -3.90 18.15 5.64
N VAL A 283 -2.89 18.25 4.78
CA VAL A 283 -2.06 17.15 4.30
C VAL A 283 -1.01 16.81 5.35
N THR A 284 -1.12 15.64 5.99
CA THR A 284 -0.13 15.19 7.00
C THR A 284 1.02 14.39 6.40
N GLU A 285 0.94 14.04 5.11
CA GLU A 285 1.80 13.06 4.45
C GLU A 285 1.86 13.25 2.93
N ILE A 286 3.05 13.05 2.34
CA ILE A 286 3.27 13.01 0.89
C ILE A 286 4.00 11.71 0.54
N GLY A 287 3.38 10.87 -0.29
CA GLY A 287 3.90 9.57 -0.68
C GLY A 287 5.15 9.58 -1.56
N ASP A 288 5.67 8.38 -1.80
CA ASP A 288 6.88 8.17 -2.59
C ASP A 288 6.66 8.50 -4.07
N MET A 289 7.68 9.10 -4.70
CA MET A 289 7.67 9.58 -6.09
C MET A 289 6.51 10.53 -6.45
N ALA A 290 5.76 11.06 -5.47
CA ALA A 290 4.51 11.78 -5.71
C ALA A 290 4.62 13.00 -6.62
N PHE A 291 5.79 13.65 -6.71
CA PHE A 291 6.10 14.73 -7.67
C PHE A 291 7.39 14.48 -8.45
N SER A 292 7.90 13.24 -8.49
CA SER A 292 9.12 12.89 -9.23
C SER A 292 9.00 13.30 -10.70
N GLY A 293 9.99 14.02 -11.24
CA GLY A 293 9.99 14.51 -12.62
C GLY A 293 9.11 15.76 -12.88
N CYS A 294 8.48 16.36 -11.88
CA CYS A 294 7.74 17.61 -12.04
C CYS A 294 8.67 18.81 -12.32
N HIS A 295 8.36 19.60 -13.36
CA HIS A 295 9.21 20.70 -13.83
C HIS A 295 8.81 22.07 -13.23
N PHE A 296 8.45 22.11 -11.94
CA PHE A 296 8.14 23.33 -11.20
C PHE A 296 9.25 24.38 -11.33
N THR A 297 8.92 25.67 -11.29
CA THR A 297 9.91 26.78 -11.27
C THR A 297 9.59 27.89 -10.26
N GLY A 298 8.46 27.80 -9.57
CA GLY A 298 8.08 28.69 -8.47
C GLY A 298 8.51 28.16 -7.10
N GLU A 299 7.93 28.70 -6.04
CA GLU A 299 8.27 28.32 -4.65
C GLU A 299 7.57 27.02 -4.21
N LEU A 300 8.10 26.35 -3.17
CA LEU A 300 7.51 25.17 -2.54
C LEU A 300 6.98 25.52 -1.14
N THR A 301 5.66 25.46 -0.96
CA THR A 301 5.01 25.55 0.36
C THR A 301 4.59 24.15 0.81
N LEU A 302 5.19 23.67 1.90
CA LEU A 302 4.82 22.43 2.58
C LEU A 302 3.81 22.71 3.71
N SER A 303 3.02 21.69 4.06
CA SER A 303 2.10 21.67 5.20
C SER A 303 2.84 21.77 6.54
N ASP A 304 2.37 22.64 7.45
CA ASP A 304 2.88 22.73 8.84
C ASP A 304 2.55 21.47 9.68
N SER A 305 1.67 20.58 9.19
CA SER A 305 1.27 19.32 9.83
C SER A 305 2.07 18.10 9.34
N LEU A 306 2.93 18.24 8.33
CA LEU A 306 3.60 17.14 7.63
C LEU A 306 4.57 16.36 8.53
N VAL A 307 4.40 15.05 8.65
CA VAL A 307 5.21 14.20 9.57
C VAL A 307 6.36 13.47 8.85
N THR A 308 6.16 13.15 7.57
CA THR A 308 7.06 12.39 6.70
C THR A 308 7.10 13.01 5.30
N ILE A 309 8.25 12.91 4.64
CA ILE A 309 8.37 13.07 3.18
C ILE A 309 8.88 11.72 2.64
N GLY A 310 8.18 11.18 1.66
CA GLY A 310 8.50 9.90 1.02
C GLY A 310 9.82 9.88 0.24
N GLU A 311 10.07 8.75 -0.38
CA GLU A 311 11.27 8.45 -1.15
C GLU A 311 11.09 8.98 -2.58
N TYR A 312 12.13 9.61 -3.14
CA TYR A 312 12.11 10.26 -4.45
C TYR A 312 10.98 11.32 -4.64
N THR A 313 10.30 11.76 -3.59
CA THR A 313 9.05 12.54 -3.69
C THR A 313 9.16 13.78 -4.58
N PHE A 314 10.28 14.51 -4.57
CA PHE A 314 10.55 15.67 -5.42
C PHE A 314 11.75 15.47 -6.36
N PHE A 315 12.10 14.21 -6.67
CA PHE A 315 13.25 13.87 -7.51
C PHE A 315 13.27 14.67 -8.83
N GLU A 316 14.41 15.32 -9.12
CA GLU A 316 14.64 16.19 -10.30
C GLU A 316 13.69 17.40 -10.46
N CYS A 317 13.07 17.91 -9.37
CA CYS A 317 12.23 19.11 -9.39
C CYS A 317 13.00 20.47 -9.50
N GLY A 318 12.39 21.48 -10.13
CA GLY A 318 13.05 22.75 -10.48
C GLY A 318 12.76 23.98 -9.60
N PHE A 319 12.42 23.80 -8.32
CA PHE A 319 11.91 24.87 -7.46
C PHE A 319 12.83 26.12 -7.33
N THR A 320 12.21 27.22 -6.91
CA THR A 320 12.87 28.46 -6.48
C THR A 320 12.47 28.81 -5.04
N GLY A 321 12.95 29.95 -4.51
CA GLY A 321 12.79 30.31 -3.10
C GLY A 321 13.67 29.48 -2.16
N GLN A 322 13.32 29.44 -0.88
CA GLN A 322 14.02 28.66 0.15
C GLN A 322 13.14 27.50 0.62
N LEU A 323 13.71 26.29 0.74
CA LEU A 323 13.01 25.16 1.34
C LEU A 323 12.76 25.40 2.84
N VAL A 324 11.48 25.53 3.21
CA VAL A 324 11.03 25.60 4.61
C VAL A 324 10.52 24.23 5.03
N LEU A 325 11.21 23.58 5.96
CA LEU A 325 10.82 22.27 6.49
C LEU A 325 9.97 22.42 7.77
N PRO A 326 8.82 21.72 7.87
CA PRO A 326 7.91 21.84 9.01
C PRO A 326 8.45 21.15 10.27
N GLN A 327 8.15 21.72 11.45
CA GLN A 327 8.73 21.30 12.74
C GLN A 327 8.04 20.05 13.35
N THR A 328 7.10 19.46 12.63
CA THR A 328 6.50 18.14 12.83
C THR A 328 7.30 17.01 12.19
N LEU A 329 8.11 17.31 11.17
CA LEU A 329 8.79 16.33 10.32
C LEU A 329 9.80 15.49 11.11
N THR A 330 9.69 14.17 11.02
CA THR A 330 10.56 13.20 11.72
C THR A 330 11.46 12.38 10.80
N ARG A 331 11.05 12.20 9.54
CA ARG A 331 11.75 11.42 8.50
C ARG A 331 11.71 12.13 7.15
N ILE A 332 12.82 12.07 6.41
CA ILE A 332 12.92 12.36 4.97
C ILE A 332 13.45 11.11 4.26
N GLY A 333 12.75 10.65 3.23
CA GLY A 333 13.04 9.44 2.47
C GLY A 333 14.33 9.45 1.66
N GLU A 334 14.68 8.29 1.09
CA GLU A 334 15.76 8.14 0.12
C GLU A 334 15.52 9.07 -1.10
N ARG A 335 16.55 9.76 -1.58
CA ARG A 335 16.51 10.63 -2.78
C ARG A 335 15.41 11.69 -2.83
N ALA A 336 14.77 12.01 -1.69
CA ALA A 336 13.55 12.83 -1.61
C ALA A 336 13.62 14.18 -2.34
N PHE A 337 14.78 14.85 -2.33
CA PHE A 337 15.07 16.08 -3.06
C PHE A 337 16.31 15.96 -3.98
N THR A 338 16.69 14.75 -4.41
CA THR A 338 17.85 14.58 -5.31
C THR A 338 17.70 15.42 -6.59
N TYR A 339 18.76 16.16 -6.94
CA TYR A 339 18.80 17.14 -8.03
C TYR A 339 17.74 18.26 -7.96
N THR A 340 17.04 18.43 -6.83
CA THR A 340 16.02 19.47 -6.68
C THR A 340 16.67 20.84 -6.47
N THR A 341 16.41 21.82 -7.33
CA THR A 341 16.98 23.16 -7.11
C THR A 341 16.27 23.90 -5.98
N PHE A 342 17.06 24.50 -5.08
CA PHE A 342 16.60 25.50 -4.12
C PHE A 342 17.59 26.67 -4.04
N SER A 343 17.24 27.70 -3.26
CA SER A 343 18.13 28.80 -2.90
C SER A 343 18.13 29.06 -1.39
N GLY A 344 19.12 29.81 -0.88
CA GLY A 344 19.22 30.09 0.55
C GLY A 344 19.71 28.89 1.37
N GLN A 345 19.26 28.78 2.61
CA GLN A 345 19.82 27.87 3.62
C GLN A 345 18.89 26.69 3.91
N LEU A 346 19.47 25.49 4.02
CA LEU A 346 18.75 24.31 4.53
C LEU A 346 18.65 24.37 6.05
N ILE A 347 17.43 24.43 6.59
CA ILE A 347 17.15 24.40 8.02
C ILE A 347 16.42 23.09 8.34
N LEU A 348 17.11 22.19 9.05
CA LEU A 348 16.56 20.88 9.43
C LEU A 348 15.80 20.97 10.76
N PRO A 349 14.58 20.40 10.87
CA PRO A 349 13.75 20.49 12.08
C PRO A 349 14.29 19.63 13.24
N GLU A 350 14.15 20.10 14.48
CA GLU A 350 14.79 19.49 15.67
C GLU A 350 14.40 18.02 15.94
N LYS A 351 13.23 17.58 15.46
CA LYS A 351 12.70 16.21 15.66
C LYS A 351 13.15 15.20 14.59
N LEU A 352 13.84 15.67 13.54
CA LEU A 352 14.31 14.83 12.44
C LEU A 352 15.30 13.79 12.98
N ASN A 353 14.98 12.52 12.80
CA ASN A 353 15.80 11.39 13.24
C ASN A 353 16.35 10.55 12.07
N TYR A 354 15.74 10.65 10.89
CA TYR A 354 16.16 9.95 9.68
C TYR A 354 16.23 10.87 8.47
N ILE A 355 17.31 10.74 7.70
CA ILE A 355 17.53 11.38 6.40
C ILE A 355 18.09 10.31 5.46
N GLY A 356 17.39 9.97 4.39
CA GLY A 356 17.77 8.89 3.48
C GLY A 356 19.07 9.12 2.69
N GLU A 357 19.51 8.08 1.97
CA GLU A 357 20.62 8.21 1.02
C GLU A 357 20.30 9.28 -0.03
N LEU A 358 21.30 10.08 -0.42
CA LEU A 358 21.18 11.14 -1.45
C LEU A 358 20.04 12.17 -1.21
N ALA A 359 19.42 12.22 -0.03
CA ALA A 359 18.16 12.94 0.17
C ALA A 359 18.20 14.43 -0.24
N PHE A 360 19.37 15.08 -0.13
CA PHE A 360 19.63 16.45 -0.60
C PHE A 360 20.78 16.55 -1.62
N TYR A 361 21.03 15.50 -2.40
CA TYR A 361 22.09 15.45 -3.41
C TYR A 361 21.93 16.57 -4.46
N HIS A 362 22.97 17.38 -4.68
CA HIS A 362 23.00 18.50 -5.63
C HIS A 362 21.85 19.53 -5.52
N CYS A 363 21.39 19.85 -4.31
CA CYS A 363 20.25 20.78 -4.09
C CYS A 363 20.56 22.29 -4.19
N ASN A 364 21.81 22.69 -4.44
CA ASN A 364 22.28 24.09 -4.41
C ASN A 364 22.11 24.85 -3.07
N PHE A 365 21.92 24.17 -1.93
CA PHE A 365 21.83 24.83 -0.63
C PHE A 365 23.10 25.59 -0.26
N THR A 366 22.95 26.67 0.51
CA THR A 366 24.00 27.60 0.93
C THR A 366 23.95 27.83 2.45
N GLY A 367 24.80 28.70 3.01
CA GLY A 367 24.77 29.03 4.44
C GLY A 367 25.36 27.94 5.35
N ASP A 368 25.02 27.97 6.64
CA ASP A 368 25.41 26.96 7.64
C ASP A 368 24.50 25.72 7.55
N LEU A 369 25.00 24.54 7.91
CA LEU A 369 24.20 23.33 8.11
C LEU A 369 24.30 22.85 9.56
N ILE A 370 23.16 22.65 10.21
CA ILE A 370 23.04 22.05 11.54
C ILE A 370 22.26 20.76 11.40
N ILE A 371 22.90 19.63 11.70
CA ILE A 371 22.27 18.30 11.62
C ILE A 371 21.68 17.95 13.01
N PRO A 372 20.37 17.65 13.12
CA PRO A 372 19.70 17.47 14.42
C PRO A 372 20.20 16.30 15.26
N ASP A 373 20.15 16.46 16.58
CA ASP A 373 20.64 15.51 17.61
C ASP A 373 19.87 14.16 17.70
N GLY A 374 18.86 13.99 16.85
CA GLY A 374 18.16 12.73 16.59
C GLY A 374 18.86 11.85 15.54
N VAL A 375 19.63 12.45 14.63
CA VAL A 375 20.32 11.75 13.53
C VAL A 375 21.57 11.04 14.06
N THR A 376 21.60 9.71 13.96
CA THR A 376 22.72 8.87 14.43
C THR A 376 23.67 8.42 13.33
N ILE A 377 23.25 8.48 12.07
CA ILE A 377 24.01 8.13 10.86
C ILE A 377 23.72 9.20 9.80
N ILE A 378 24.75 9.63 9.07
CA ILE A 378 24.59 10.40 7.84
C ILE A 378 24.90 9.44 6.68
N ASN A 379 23.92 9.21 5.81
CA ASN A 379 23.99 8.16 4.79
C ASN A 379 24.84 8.56 3.55
N TYR A 380 24.94 7.65 2.58
CA TYR A 380 25.66 7.85 1.32
C TYR A 380 25.17 9.09 0.56
N ASP A 381 26.10 9.94 0.13
CA ASP A 381 25.90 11.16 -0.69
C ASP A 381 24.86 12.18 -0.15
N THR A 382 24.35 12.05 1.09
CA THR A 382 23.14 12.76 1.58
C THR A 382 23.13 14.27 1.38
N PHE A 383 24.25 14.97 1.56
CA PHE A 383 24.39 16.42 1.34
C PHE A 383 25.39 16.79 0.23
N SER A 384 25.85 15.80 -0.54
CA SER A 384 26.91 15.93 -1.54
C SER A 384 26.55 16.92 -2.66
N GLY A 385 27.56 17.60 -3.18
CA GLY A 385 27.42 18.52 -4.31
C GLY A 385 26.65 19.82 -4.01
N ASN A 386 26.51 20.21 -2.74
CA ASN A 386 25.81 21.45 -2.34
C ASN A 386 26.74 22.66 -2.18
N SER A 387 26.21 23.84 -2.48
CA SER A 387 26.91 25.13 -2.45
C SER A 387 27.01 25.76 -1.05
N PHE A 388 27.15 24.96 0.01
CA PHE A 388 27.24 25.44 1.40
C PHE A 388 28.39 26.45 1.56
N THR A 389 28.25 27.38 2.52
CA THR A 389 29.21 28.48 2.71
C THR A 389 29.51 28.82 4.17
N GLY A 390 28.64 28.44 5.08
CA GLY A 390 28.78 28.62 6.53
C GLY A 390 29.41 27.41 7.20
N THR A 391 29.21 27.26 8.51
CA THR A 391 29.73 26.15 9.31
C THR A 391 28.92 24.86 9.15
N LEU A 392 29.53 23.73 9.53
CA LEU A 392 28.85 22.43 9.66
C LEU A 392 28.82 22.01 11.13
N THR A 393 27.63 21.78 11.68
CA THR A 393 27.43 21.25 13.03
C THR A 393 26.90 19.83 12.96
N LEU A 394 27.66 18.88 13.51
CA LEU A 394 27.31 17.45 13.58
C LEU A 394 26.62 17.10 14.92
N PRO A 395 25.74 16.09 14.96
CA PRO A 395 24.99 15.73 16.17
C PRO A 395 25.84 14.94 17.16
N ASN A 396 25.59 15.14 18.45
CA ASN A 396 26.39 14.58 19.56
C ASN A 396 26.36 13.04 19.63
N LYS A 397 25.36 12.40 19.01
CA LYS A 397 25.16 10.94 18.99
C LYS A 397 25.63 10.26 17.71
N LEU A 398 26.17 11.00 16.74
CA LEU A 398 26.60 10.48 15.44
C LEU A 398 27.56 9.30 15.60
N LYS A 399 27.33 8.24 14.82
CA LYS A 399 28.15 7.03 14.75
C LYS A 399 28.91 6.91 13.44
N GLU A 400 28.27 7.25 12.34
CA GLU A 400 28.81 7.06 11.01
C GLU A 400 28.55 8.29 10.11
N ILE A 401 29.58 8.64 9.33
CA ILE A 401 29.51 9.57 8.21
C ILE A 401 29.74 8.74 6.95
N GLY A 402 28.71 8.54 6.14
CA GLY A 402 28.73 7.69 4.96
C GLY A 402 29.60 8.20 3.82
N ASN A 403 29.80 7.34 2.82
CA ASN A 403 30.55 7.63 1.60
C ASN A 403 30.02 8.91 0.92
N GLU A 404 30.92 9.77 0.45
CA GLU A 404 30.67 11.02 -0.31
C GLU A 404 29.66 12.02 0.31
N SER A 405 29.21 11.79 1.54
CA SER A 405 28.12 12.51 2.22
C SER A 405 28.21 14.04 2.25
N PHE A 406 29.40 14.63 2.22
CA PHE A 406 29.66 16.07 2.07
C PHE A 406 30.65 16.39 0.92
N PHE A 407 30.77 15.52 -0.08
CA PHE A 407 31.66 15.74 -1.22
C PHE A 407 31.33 17.06 -1.96
N GLU A 408 32.37 17.79 -2.39
CA GLU A 408 32.34 19.15 -2.98
C GLU A 408 31.67 20.26 -2.15
N CYS A 409 31.30 20.01 -0.88
CA CYS A 409 30.62 21.01 -0.06
C CYS A 409 31.53 22.18 0.37
N GLY A 410 31.01 23.41 0.26
CA GLY A 410 31.79 24.63 0.49
C GLY A 410 31.87 25.14 1.94
N PHE A 411 31.70 24.28 2.95
CA PHE A 411 31.67 24.66 4.38
C PHE A 411 32.93 25.41 4.84
N THR A 412 32.76 26.39 5.73
CA THR A 412 33.83 27.23 6.29
C THR A 412 34.00 27.02 7.81
N GLY A 413 35.11 27.50 8.35
CA GLY A 413 35.40 27.46 9.79
C GLY A 413 36.08 26.16 10.24
N GLU A 414 35.96 25.88 11.54
CA GLU A 414 36.46 24.65 12.17
C GLU A 414 35.35 23.59 12.19
N LEU A 415 35.72 22.33 11.98
CA LEU A 415 34.81 21.18 12.10
C LEU A 415 35.04 20.49 13.45
N VAL A 416 33.97 20.19 14.16
CA VAL A 416 34.00 19.38 15.40
C VAL A 416 33.39 18.01 15.11
N LEU A 417 34.19 16.95 15.30
CA LEU A 417 33.71 15.57 15.25
C LEU A 417 33.27 15.14 16.66
N PRO A 418 32.10 14.48 16.82
CA PRO A 418 31.61 14.09 18.14
C PRO A 418 32.33 12.85 18.68
N ASP A 419 32.53 12.79 20.00
CA ASP A 419 33.25 11.71 20.72
C ASP A 419 32.73 10.29 20.42
N GLY A 420 31.45 10.18 20.01
CA GLY A 420 30.78 8.93 19.72
C GLY A 420 31.02 8.33 18.33
N LEU A 421 31.69 9.05 17.43
CA LEU A 421 31.89 8.71 16.03
C LEU A 421 32.89 7.55 15.86
N THR A 422 32.55 6.56 15.02
CA THR A 422 33.36 5.36 14.76
C THR A 422 33.88 5.25 13.32
N SER A 423 33.16 5.82 12.35
CA SER A 423 33.38 5.58 10.92
C SER A 423 33.25 6.86 10.10
N ILE A 424 34.20 7.07 9.17
CA ILE A 424 34.17 8.15 8.17
C ILE A 424 34.44 7.55 6.79
N GLY A 425 33.43 7.62 5.92
CA GLY A 425 33.35 6.94 4.62
C GLY A 425 34.24 7.53 3.52
N ILE A 426 34.29 6.80 2.41
CA ILE A 426 35.09 7.12 1.22
C ILE A 426 34.73 8.53 0.77
N SER A 427 35.75 9.37 0.55
CA SER A 427 35.58 10.75 0.04
C SER A 427 34.62 11.65 0.85
N ALA A 428 34.26 11.32 2.11
CA ALA A 428 33.17 11.98 2.85
C ALA A 428 33.25 13.52 2.92
N PHE A 429 34.44 14.08 3.13
CA PHE A 429 34.73 15.53 3.09
C PHE A 429 35.68 15.90 1.94
N LYS A 430 35.71 15.11 0.86
CA LYS A 430 36.56 15.37 -0.29
C LYS A 430 36.17 16.70 -0.94
N ASP A 431 37.19 17.47 -1.32
CA ASP A 431 37.07 18.79 -1.94
C ASP A 431 36.38 19.89 -1.07
N CYS A 432 36.14 19.61 0.22
CA CYS A 432 35.77 20.60 1.26
C CYS A 432 36.93 21.56 1.63
N SER A 433 37.47 22.25 0.62
CA SER A 433 38.69 23.07 0.68
C SER A 433 38.63 24.30 1.61
N LYS A 434 37.43 24.66 2.07
CA LYS A 434 37.16 25.81 2.96
C LYS A 434 37.09 25.43 4.45
N LEU A 435 36.94 24.15 4.79
CA LEU A 435 37.07 23.66 6.18
C LEU A 435 38.53 23.80 6.60
N THR A 436 38.79 24.55 7.67
CA THR A 436 40.12 25.06 8.04
C THR A 436 40.35 24.93 9.55
N GLY A 437 41.40 25.56 10.09
CA GLY A 437 41.79 25.42 11.50
C GLY A 437 42.46 24.09 11.81
N ARG A 438 42.21 23.54 13.00
CA ARG A 438 42.69 22.22 13.44
C ARG A 438 41.52 21.26 13.55
N LEU A 439 41.65 20.05 13.02
CA LEU A 439 40.65 18.99 13.20
C LEU A 439 41.12 18.02 14.29
N SER A 440 40.37 17.92 15.38
CA SER A 440 40.60 16.86 16.39
C SER A 440 39.86 15.59 15.96
N ILE A 441 40.56 14.45 15.91
CA ILE A 441 39.94 13.15 15.59
C ILE A 441 39.63 12.39 16.89
N PRO A 442 38.36 12.00 17.14
CA PRO A 442 37.96 11.28 18.35
C PRO A 442 38.64 9.93 18.53
N ASP A 443 38.96 9.57 19.77
CA ASP A 443 39.56 8.28 20.16
C ASP A 443 38.68 7.06 19.81
N GLY A 444 37.39 7.27 19.53
CA GLY A 444 36.42 6.24 19.14
C GLY A 444 36.51 5.77 17.68
N ILE A 445 37.26 6.49 16.82
CA ILE A 445 37.36 6.18 15.39
C ILE A 445 38.04 4.82 15.16
N THR A 446 37.38 3.96 14.37
CA THR A 446 37.85 2.64 13.94
C THR A 446 38.10 2.53 12.43
N SER A 447 37.53 3.43 11.61
CA SER A 447 37.95 3.58 10.21
C SER A 447 37.87 5.02 9.70
N ILE A 448 38.81 5.37 8.82
CA ILE A 448 38.81 6.57 7.98
C ILE A 448 39.14 6.10 6.57
N GLU A 449 38.16 6.14 5.68
CA GLU A 449 38.23 5.50 4.37
C GLU A 449 38.96 6.34 3.30
N GLN A 450 39.13 5.74 2.13
CA GLN A 450 39.90 6.34 1.02
C GLN A 450 39.39 7.74 0.67
N HIS A 451 40.32 8.69 0.59
CA HIS A 451 40.12 10.11 0.25
C HIS A 451 39.15 10.90 1.16
N ALA A 452 38.77 10.38 2.34
CA ALA A 452 37.81 11.01 3.26
C ALA A 452 38.05 12.51 3.54
N PHE A 453 39.32 12.97 3.58
CA PHE A 453 39.69 14.38 3.76
C PHE A 453 40.53 14.96 2.60
N TYR A 454 40.44 14.38 1.40
CA TYR A 454 41.21 14.84 0.23
C TYR A 454 40.85 16.30 -0.15
N ASN A 455 41.86 17.12 -0.45
CA ASN A 455 41.71 18.55 -0.78
C ASN A 455 40.94 19.40 0.27
N THR A 456 41.01 19.02 1.55
CA THR A 456 40.51 19.83 2.67
C THR A 456 41.50 20.93 3.08
N GLY A 457 40.97 22.05 3.61
CA GLY A 457 41.74 23.21 4.04
C GLY A 457 42.39 23.11 5.42
N PHE A 458 42.19 22.02 6.17
CA PHE A 458 42.70 21.84 7.54
C PHE A 458 44.21 22.05 7.65
N THR A 459 44.66 22.70 8.73
CA THR A 459 46.09 23.02 8.96
C THR A 459 46.82 21.91 9.70
N SER A 460 46.16 21.26 10.67
CA SER A 460 46.58 19.97 11.23
C SER A 460 45.39 19.08 11.56
N PHE A 461 45.68 17.79 11.66
CA PHE A 461 44.80 16.74 12.15
C PHE A 461 45.42 16.22 13.45
N ASP A 462 44.79 16.49 14.58
CA ASP A 462 45.32 16.21 15.92
C ASP A 462 44.59 14.98 16.51
N THR A 463 45.34 14.02 17.07
CA THR A 463 44.78 12.83 17.73
C THR A 463 45.63 12.38 18.92
N THR A 464 45.09 11.56 19.81
CA THR A 464 45.84 10.95 20.92
C THR A 464 46.55 9.65 20.50
N LYS A 465 46.06 8.97 19.45
CA LYS A 465 46.48 7.60 19.12
C LYS A 465 47.28 7.50 17.82
N GLN A 466 48.31 6.64 17.84
CA GLN A 466 49.06 6.26 16.65
C GLN A 466 48.18 5.55 15.60
N GLU A 467 47.29 4.64 16.01
CA GLU A 467 46.41 3.87 15.11
C GLU A 467 45.50 4.77 14.26
N ILE A 468 45.00 5.87 14.84
CA ILE A 468 44.16 6.86 14.15
C ILE A 468 44.99 7.73 13.19
N ALA A 469 46.23 8.05 13.55
CA ALA A 469 47.15 8.76 12.66
C ALA A 469 47.59 7.90 11.45
N ASP A 470 47.74 6.59 11.66
CA ASP A 470 47.99 5.63 10.58
C ASP A 470 46.78 5.54 9.63
N LEU A 471 45.54 5.49 10.16
CA LEU A 471 44.30 5.58 9.35
C LEU A 471 44.20 6.89 8.55
N LEU A 472 44.44 8.05 9.20
CA LEU A 472 44.45 9.36 8.53
C LEU A 472 45.41 9.36 7.34
N TYR A 473 46.62 8.81 7.51
CA TYR A 473 47.62 8.72 6.45
C TYR A 473 47.22 7.73 5.35
N ALA A 474 46.74 6.54 5.74
CA ALA A 474 46.30 5.48 4.82
C ALA A 474 45.14 5.89 3.91
N SER A 475 44.29 6.84 4.35
CA SER A 475 43.22 7.43 3.52
C SER A 475 43.72 7.99 2.17
N GLY A 476 45.01 8.34 2.05
CA GLY A 476 45.55 8.94 0.82
C GLY A 476 44.99 10.34 0.50
N GLY A 477 44.33 10.99 1.46
CA GLY A 477 43.91 12.40 1.38
C GLY A 477 44.73 13.36 2.25
N VAL A 478 45.34 12.85 3.32
CA VAL A 478 46.02 13.66 4.35
C VAL A 478 47.54 13.61 4.19
N GLN A 479 48.19 14.78 4.19
CA GLN A 479 49.65 14.87 4.20
C GLN A 479 50.18 14.54 5.60
N ALA A 480 51.16 13.62 5.71
CA ALA A 480 51.81 13.25 6.98
C ALA A 480 52.28 14.46 7.82
N SER A 481 52.76 15.53 7.16
CA SER A 481 53.19 16.78 7.80
C SER A 481 52.07 17.61 8.45
N LYS A 482 50.79 17.26 8.21
CA LYS A 482 49.63 17.83 8.91
C LYS A 482 49.18 16.99 10.10
N ILE A 483 49.62 15.74 10.25
CA ILE A 483 49.11 14.84 11.30
C ILE A 483 49.93 15.02 12.58
N MET A 484 49.25 15.09 13.73
CA MET A 484 49.85 15.30 15.05
C MET A 484 49.33 14.24 16.04
N VAL A 485 50.24 13.52 16.71
CA VAL A 485 49.93 12.52 17.74
C VAL A 485 50.43 13.04 19.08
N GLU A 486 49.54 13.20 20.07
CA GLU A 486 49.83 13.83 21.38
C GLU A 486 50.58 15.19 21.26
N GLY A 487 50.28 15.95 20.19
CA GLY A 487 50.94 17.22 19.87
C GLY A 487 52.37 17.11 19.31
N GLN A 488 52.88 15.89 19.06
CA GLN A 488 54.11 15.67 18.27
C GLN A 488 53.76 15.47 16.79
N PRO A 489 54.57 15.95 15.83
CA PRO A 489 54.35 15.67 14.41
C PRO A 489 54.43 14.17 14.15
N TYR A 490 53.44 13.62 13.43
CA TYR A 490 53.37 12.22 13.04
C TYR A 490 54.70 11.76 12.45
N GLN A 491 55.41 10.94 13.22
CA GLN A 491 56.59 10.28 12.71
C GLN A 491 56.10 9.16 11.83
N LEU A 492 56.23 9.33 10.51
CA LEU A 492 56.03 8.26 9.55
C LEU A 492 56.98 7.12 9.91
N HIS A 493 56.48 6.14 10.66
CA HIS A 493 56.97 4.79 10.60
C HIS A 493 56.96 4.43 9.13
N ILE A 494 58.13 4.15 8.55
CA ILE A 494 58.28 4.05 7.10
C ILE A 494 57.70 2.71 6.62
N GLN A 495 56.37 2.64 6.62
CA GLN A 495 55.60 2.07 5.52
C GLN A 495 56.30 2.55 4.23
N PRO A 496 56.80 1.64 3.37
CA PRO A 496 57.36 2.05 2.09
C PRO A 496 56.32 2.79 1.25
N ALA A 497 56.77 3.47 0.19
CA ALA A 497 55.85 4.12 -0.76
C ALA A 497 54.78 3.10 -1.19
N PRO A 498 53.48 3.47 -1.16
CA PRO A 498 52.35 2.55 -1.06
C PRO A 498 52.53 1.41 -2.04
N GLU A 499 52.80 0.21 -1.50
CA GLU A 499 53.31 -0.88 -2.33
C GLU A 499 52.28 -1.22 -3.39
N PRO A 500 52.71 -1.36 -4.67
CA PRO A 500 51.79 -1.57 -5.76
C PRO A 500 50.95 -2.83 -5.50
N ASP A 501 49.62 -2.72 -5.67
CA ASP A 501 48.69 -3.82 -5.44
C ASP A 501 49.23 -5.12 -6.05
N PHE A 502 49.44 -6.14 -5.21
CA PHE A 502 50.21 -7.33 -5.58
C PHE A 502 49.27 -8.47 -6.00
N PRO A 503 49.54 -9.15 -7.13
CA PRO A 503 48.72 -10.25 -7.59
C PRO A 503 49.07 -11.56 -6.87
N VAL A 504 48.05 -12.30 -6.45
CA VAL A 504 48.16 -13.69 -5.97
C VAL A 504 47.13 -14.53 -6.73
N GLY A 505 47.63 -15.29 -7.71
CA GLY A 505 46.76 -15.95 -8.70
C GLY A 505 46.03 -14.92 -9.57
N ASN A 506 44.71 -15.04 -9.66
CA ASN A 506 43.84 -14.14 -10.42
C ASN A 506 43.29 -12.97 -9.58
N MET A 507 43.74 -12.81 -8.33
CA MET A 507 43.25 -11.82 -7.38
C MET A 507 44.35 -10.78 -7.09
N THR A 508 43.97 -9.52 -6.98
CA THR A 508 44.86 -8.38 -6.74
C THR A 508 44.60 -7.81 -5.34
N TYR A 509 45.67 -7.59 -4.57
CA TYR A 509 45.59 -7.22 -3.15
C TYR A 509 46.36 -5.94 -2.82
N ARG A 510 45.77 -5.07 -2.00
CA ARG A 510 46.39 -3.85 -1.48
C ARG A 510 46.71 -4.00 0.01
N LYS A 511 47.90 -3.54 0.42
CA LYS A 511 48.31 -3.51 1.82
C LYS A 511 47.62 -2.33 2.53
N ILE A 512 46.90 -2.62 3.61
CA ILE A 512 46.09 -1.65 4.37
C ILE A 512 46.52 -1.53 5.84
N GLY A 513 47.40 -2.42 6.31
CA GLY A 513 47.99 -2.41 7.64
C GLY A 513 49.31 -3.16 7.68
N SER A 514 49.85 -3.39 8.87
CA SER A 514 51.10 -4.14 9.10
C SER A 514 51.08 -5.58 8.56
N ASP A 515 49.90 -6.20 8.65
CA ASP A 515 49.66 -7.63 8.51
C ASP A 515 48.27 -7.90 7.91
N THR A 516 47.65 -6.89 7.29
CA THR A 516 46.30 -6.95 6.70
C THR A 516 46.24 -6.38 5.27
N VAL A 517 45.38 -6.98 4.45
CA VAL A 517 45.15 -6.60 3.04
C VAL A 517 43.67 -6.49 2.67
N GLU A 518 43.41 -5.64 1.68
CA GLU A 518 42.16 -5.54 0.94
C GLU A 518 42.30 -6.27 -0.40
N LEU A 519 41.31 -7.07 -0.80
CA LEU A 519 41.21 -7.61 -2.16
C LEU A 519 40.57 -6.55 -3.05
N THR A 520 41.34 -5.97 -3.97
CA THR A 520 40.94 -4.79 -4.77
C THR A 520 40.47 -5.12 -6.19
N GLY A 521 40.73 -6.33 -6.69
CA GLY A 521 40.18 -6.78 -7.97
C GLY A 521 40.42 -8.25 -8.29
N TYR A 522 39.64 -8.77 -9.25
CA TYR A 522 39.76 -10.11 -9.81
C TYR A 522 39.83 -10.08 -11.35
N GLU A 523 40.81 -10.77 -11.95
CA GLU A 523 41.02 -10.84 -13.40
C GLU A 523 40.75 -12.23 -14.01
N GLY A 524 40.19 -13.16 -13.23
CA GLY A 524 39.92 -14.53 -13.69
C GLY A 524 38.63 -14.71 -14.49
N ASN A 525 38.40 -15.95 -14.91
CA ASN A 525 37.33 -16.35 -15.85
C ASN A 525 36.00 -16.66 -15.14
N SER A 526 34.92 -16.78 -15.92
CA SER A 526 33.55 -17.02 -15.46
C SER A 526 33.27 -18.42 -14.88
N ASP A 527 34.16 -19.39 -15.04
CA ASP A 527 33.81 -20.82 -14.95
C ASP A 527 34.53 -21.55 -13.78
N MET A 528 34.81 -20.85 -12.67
CA MET A 528 35.61 -21.37 -11.55
C MET A 528 35.02 -20.98 -10.19
N ASP A 529 35.24 -21.84 -9.19
CA ASP A 529 34.99 -21.54 -7.77
C ASP A 529 35.94 -20.45 -7.27
N ILE A 530 35.42 -19.56 -6.42
CA ILE A 530 36.16 -18.45 -5.84
C ILE A 530 36.42 -18.73 -4.37
N ILE A 531 37.63 -19.17 -4.05
CA ILE A 531 38.12 -19.30 -2.68
C ILE A 531 39.00 -18.10 -2.39
N ILE A 532 38.51 -17.17 -1.57
CA ILE A 532 39.32 -16.07 -1.03
C ILE A 532 39.91 -16.57 0.29
N PRO A 533 41.25 -16.71 0.41
CA PRO A 533 41.87 -17.34 1.58
C PRO A 533 41.98 -16.38 2.77
N ASP A 534 41.93 -16.91 3.99
CA ASP A 534 42.14 -16.15 5.25
C ASP A 534 43.45 -15.34 5.25
N THR A 535 44.48 -15.84 4.55
CA THR A 535 45.76 -15.14 4.40
C THR A 535 46.33 -15.30 2.99
N VAL A 536 47.06 -14.28 2.52
CA VAL A 536 47.84 -14.32 1.27
C VAL A 536 49.31 -13.96 1.53
N THR A 537 50.23 -14.63 0.83
CA THR A 537 51.66 -14.31 0.89
C THR A 537 52.10 -13.56 -0.36
N ASP A 538 52.56 -12.33 -0.17
CA ASP A 538 53.23 -11.56 -1.20
C ASP A 538 54.55 -12.24 -1.58
N GLN A 539 54.69 -12.62 -2.86
CA GLN A 539 55.84 -13.36 -3.36
C GLN A 539 57.11 -12.49 -3.50
N LEU A 540 57.00 -11.16 -3.45
CA LEU A 540 58.14 -10.24 -3.52
C LEU A 540 58.75 -9.96 -2.15
N SER A 541 57.92 -9.68 -1.13
CA SER A 541 58.40 -9.46 0.25
C SER A 541 58.54 -10.74 1.07
N GLY A 542 57.83 -11.81 0.70
CA GLY A 542 57.71 -13.04 1.50
C GLY A 542 56.82 -12.89 2.74
N MET A 543 56.16 -11.73 2.90
CA MET A 543 55.25 -11.46 4.01
C MET A 543 53.86 -12.06 3.76
N THR A 544 53.27 -12.60 4.82
CA THR A 544 51.88 -13.09 4.82
C THR A 544 50.98 -12.06 5.50
N TYR A 545 49.84 -11.77 4.88
CA TYR A 545 48.85 -10.80 5.33
C TYR A 545 47.48 -11.48 5.45
N SER A 546 46.68 -11.09 6.43
CA SER A 546 45.28 -11.52 6.58
C SER A 546 44.37 -10.75 5.63
N VAL A 547 43.44 -11.43 4.95
CA VAL A 547 42.49 -10.78 4.05
C VAL A 547 41.30 -10.28 4.87
N THR A 548 41.27 -8.98 5.16
CA THR A 548 40.27 -8.37 6.07
C THR A 548 39.26 -7.47 5.36
N ARG A 549 39.48 -7.12 4.09
CA ARG A 549 38.54 -6.32 3.28
C ARG A 549 38.40 -6.88 1.88
N ILE A 550 37.22 -6.71 1.28
CA ILE A 550 36.99 -6.86 -0.16
C ILE A 550 36.50 -5.52 -0.68
N GLY A 551 37.26 -4.90 -1.58
CA GLY A 551 36.99 -3.55 -2.07
C GLY A 551 35.74 -3.45 -2.95
N SER A 552 35.15 -2.25 -3.01
CA SER A 552 33.98 -1.96 -3.84
C SER A 552 34.20 -2.38 -5.30
N SER A 553 33.23 -3.08 -5.86
CA SER A 553 33.24 -3.62 -7.24
C SER A 553 34.39 -4.59 -7.62
N ALA A 554 35.16 -5.16 -6.67
CA ALA A 554 36.32 -6.01 -6.96
C ALA A 554 36.03 -7.21 -7.90
N PHE A 555 34.84 -7.81 -7.79
CA PHE A 555 34.30 -8.89 -8.63
C PHE A 555 33.07 -8.44 -9.46
N TYR A 556 32.87 -7.14 -9.68
CA TYR A 556 31.71 -6.64 -10.43
C TYR A 556 31.69 -7.17 -11.87
N GLY A 557 30.54 -7.72 -12.29
CA GLY A 557 30.25 -8.05 -13.68
C GLY A 557 31.11 -9.17 -14.28
N LYS A 558 31.73 -10.02 -13.44
CA LYS A 558 32.66 -11.08 -13.89
C LYS A 558 31.95 -12.34 -14.41
N ALA A 559 30.62 -12.42 -14.25
CA ALA A 559 29.77 -13.54 -14.65
C ALA A 559 30.22 -14.91 -14.10
N ILE A 560 30.83 -14.92 -12.91
CA ILE A 560 31.36 -16.12 -12.23
C ILE A 560 30.23 -17.10 -11.92
N THR A 561 30.43 -18.39 -12.19
CA THR A 561 29.43 -19.47 -12.06
C THR A 561 29.75 -20.55 -11.02
N GLY A 562 30.98 -20.59 -10.46
CA GLY A 562 31.33 -21.50 -9.37
C GLY A 562 30.80 -21.03 -8.01
N SER A 563 31.20 -21.70 -6.93
CA SER A 563 30.87 -21.29 -5.56
C SER A 563 31.69 -20.08 -5.08
N LEU A 564 31.29 -19.48 -3.96
CA LEU A 564 32.03 -18.40 -3.28
C LEU A 564 32.32 -18.77 -1.82
N HIS A 565 33.60 -18.83 -1.48
CA HIS A 565 34.07 -18.99 -0.10
C HIS A 565 34.81 -17.71 0.33
N LEU A 566 34.23 -17.03 1.33
CA LEU A 566 34.78 -15.83 1.97
C LEU A 566 35.74 -16.20 3.11
N PRO A 567 36.73 -15.36 3.44
CA PRO A 567 37.70 -15.66 4.49
C PRO A 567 37.16 -15.34 5.89
N ASN A 568 37.51 -16.16 6.88
CA ASN A 568 37.15 -15.99 8.29
C ASN A 568 37.74 -14.71 8.91
N THR A 569 38.72 -14.09 8.25
CA THR A 569 39.36 -12.83 8.64
C THR A 569 38.62 -11.59 8.10
N LEU A 570 37.58 -11.74 7.28
CA LEU A 570 36.87 -10.65 6.61
C LEU A 570 36.11 -9.74 7.60
N VAL A 571 36.38 -8.44 7.56
CA VAL A 571 35.71 -7.42 8.39
C VAL A 571 34.69 -6.61 7.59
N SER A 572 34.98 -6.29 6.32
CA SER A 572 34.04 -5.57 5.45
C SER A 572 34.03 -6.01 3.98
N ILE A 573 32.87 -5.82 3.35
CA ILE A 573 32.63 -6.00 1.92
C ILE A 573 32.16 -4.66 1.35
N GLY A 574 32.84 -4.13 0.34
CA GLY A 574 32.52 -2.84 -0.27
C GLY A 574 31.34 -2.87 -1.24
N ASP A 575 30.89 -1.67 -1.62
CA ASP A 575 29.73 -1.46 -2.50
C ASP A 575 29.84 -2.28 -3.79
N ARG A 576 28.79 -3.03 -4.09
CA ARG A 576 28.65 -3.77 -5.36
C ARG A 576 29.80 -4.76 -5.63
N ALA A 577 30.55 -5.17 -4.59
CA ALA A 577 31.75 -6.02 -4.68
C ALA A 577 31.58 -7.27 -5.57
N PHE A 578 30.45 -7.98 -5.43
CA PHE A 578 30.10 -9.20 -6.14
C PHE A 578 28.93 -9.03 -7.12
N LYS A 579 28.51 -7.78 -7.40
CA LYS A 579 27.33 -7.49 -8.21
C LYS A 579 27.44 -8.02 -9.65
N LYS A 580 26.35 -8.55 -10.19
CA LYS A 580 26.22 -9.13 -11.55
C LYS A 580 27.18 -10.32 -11.79
N ASN A 581 27.01 -11.37 -10.99
CA ASN A 581 27.63 -12.68 -11.18
C ASN A 581 26.54 -13.76 -11.34
N ARG A 582 26.92 -15.05 -11.24
CA ARG A 582 26.05 -16.22 -11.40
C ARG A 582 26.49 -17.37 -10.46
N PHE A 583 26.97 -17.03 -9.27
CA PHE A 583 27.57 -17.96 -8.31
C PHE A 583 26.63 -19.14 -8.01
N THR A 584 27.16 -20.31 -7.67
CA THR A 584 26.32 -21.49 -7.37
C THR A 584 26.54 -22.01 -5.95
N GLY A 585 25.52 -22.69 -5.42
CA GLY A 585 25.50 -23.17 -4.04
C GLY A 585 25.26 -22.06 -3.01
N ASP A 586 25.73 -22.31 -1.80
CA ASP A 586 25.45 -21.53 -0.59
C ASP A 586 26.36 -20.30 -0.46
N LEU A 587 25.92 -19.31 0.33
CA LEU A 587 26.75 -18.20 0.79
C LEU A 587 26.76 -18.12 2.32
N THR A 588 27.96 -18.12 2.90
CA THR A 588 28.18 -17.80 4.32
C THR A 588 28.90 -16.45 4.44
N ILE A 589 28.29 -15.50 5.15
CA ILE A 589 28.92 -14.25 5.57
C ILE A 589 29.54 -14.47 6.96
N PRO A 590 30.89 -14.43 7.12
CA PRO A 590 31.57 -14.80 8.35
C PRO A 590 31.24 -13.93 9.57
N VAL A 591 31.37 -14.52 10.78
CA VAL A 591 31.16 -13.87 12.09
C VAL A 591 31.99 -12.58 12.35
N SER A 592 33.08 -12.43 11.60
CA SER A 592 33.99 -11.29 11.62
C SER A 592 33.47 -10.07 10.84
N VAL A 593 32.52 -10.25 9.91
CA VAL A 593 31.98 -9.17 9.09
C VAL A 593 31.09 -8.26 9.94
N SER A 594 31.39 -6.96 9.89
CA SER A 594 30.64 -5.90 10.58
C SER A 594 30.09 -4.82 9.64
N HIS A 595 30.39 -4.87 8.34
CA HIS A 595 29.87 -3.95 7.34
C HIS A 595 29.79 -4.61 5.95
N MET A 596 28.68 -4.38 5.21
CA MET A 596 28.51 -4.78 3.81
C MET A 596 27.86 -3.64 3.02
N GLY A 597 28.57 -3.05 2.07
CA GLY A 597 28.13 -1.88 1.32
C GLY A 597 26.99 -2.12 0.33
N THR A 598 26.36 -1.04 -0.12
CA THR A 598 25.11 -1.04 -0.88
C THR A 598 25.20 -1.90 -2.14
N GLY A 599 24.25 -2.82 -2.30
CA GLY A 599 24.19 -3.76 -3.42
C GLY A 599 25.37 -4.73 -3.53
N ALA A 600 26.08 -5.05 -2.44
CA ALA A 600 27.29 -5.90 -2.44
C ALA A 600 27.17 -7.18 -3.28
N PHE A 601 26.04 -7.89 -3.21
CA PHE A 601 25.75 -9.12 -3.97
C PHE A 601 24.56 -8.97 -4.94
N ASP A 602 24.15 -7.76 -5.30
CA ASP A 602 23.07 -7.52 -6.27
C ASP A 602 23.28 -8.35 -7.55
N SER A 603 22.29 -9.17 -7.91
CA SER A 603 22.34 -10.06 -9.07
C SER A 603 23.56 -11.00 -9.04
N ALA A 604 23.97 -11.51 -7.88
CA ALA A 604 25.12 -12.41 -7.74
C ALA A 604 24.84 -13.88 -8.11
N GLY A 605 23.57 -14.33 -8.04
CA GLY A 605 23.08 -15.54 -8.72
C GLY A 605 23.13 -16.89 -7.99
N PHE A 606 23.42 -16.90 -6.69
CA PHE A 606 23.46 -18.08 -5.78
C PHE A 606 22.27 -19.03 -5.90
N THR A 607 22.47 -20.31 -5.53
CA THR A 607 21.47 -21.39 -5.72
C THR A 607 21.31 -22.30 -4.49
N GLY A 608 21.66 -21.80 -3.30
CA GLY A 608 21.70 -22.56 -2.05
C GLY A 608 21.18 -21.74 -0.87
N ASP A 609 21.69 -22.04 0.33
CA ASP A 609 21.37 -21.33 1.57
C ASP A 609 22.09 -19.97 1.64
N LEU A 610 21.53 -19.01 2.39
CA LEU A 610 22.23 -17.82 2.87
C LEU A 610 22.34 -17.85 4.39
N THR A 611 23.57 -17.93 4.91
CA THR A 611 23.86 -17.83 6.34
C THR A 611 24.68 -16.57 6.64
N ILE A 612 24.19 -15.74 7.56
CA ILE A 612 24.90 -14.54 8.02
C ILE A 612 25.27 -14.71 9.50
N GLU A 613 26.52 -15.09 9.77
CA GLU A 613 27.03 -15.26 11.14
C GLU A 613 27.54 -13.93 11.76
N GLY A 614 27.65 -12.88 10.94
CA GLY A 614 28.28 -11.60 11.25
C GLY A 614 27.63 -10.79 12.38
N LYS A 615 28.33 -9.75 12.83
CA LYS A 615 27.83 -8.77 13.84
C LYS A 615 27.01 -7.65 13.21
N LEU A 616 26.42 -7.90 12.04
CA LEU A 616 25.73 -6.88 11.26
C LEU A 616 24.49 -6.39 12.03
N THR A 617 24.41 -5.07 12.20
CA THR A 617 23.26 -4.37 12.81
C THR A 617 22.29 -3.81 11.76
N LYS A 618 22.76 -3.61 10.53
CA LYS A 618 22.00 -3.18 9.35
C LYS A 618 22.33 -4.10 8.17
N LEU A 619 21.36 -4.35 7.30
CA LEU A 619 21.59 -4.76 5.92
C LEU A 619 21.29 -3.54 5.03
N GLU A 620 22.32 -3.07 4.32
CA GLU A 620 22.24 -1.94 3.39
C GLU A 620 21.41 -2.29 2.15
N ASP A 621 21.02 -1.26 1.41
CA ASP A 621 20.03 -1.40 0.34
C ASP A 621 20.53 -2.27 -0.82
N TYR A 622 19.61 -3.02 -1.43
CA TYR A 622 19.85 -3.98 -2.52
C TYR A 622 20.89 -5.08 -2.24
N VAL A 623 21.40 -5.27 -1.02
CA VAL A 623 22.60 -6.10 -0.76
C VAL A 623 22.52 -7.52 -1.32
N PHE A 624 21.35 -8.17 -1.32
CA PHE A 624 21.11 -9.48 -1.96
C PHE A 624 20.00 -9.43 -3.04
N PHE A 625 19.71 -8.24 -3.61
CA PHE A 625 18.69 -8.04 -4.64
C PHE A 625 18.91 -8.98 -5.82
N LYS A 626 17.90 -9.75 -6.25
CA LYS A 626 17.98 -10.72 -7.36
C LYS A 626 19.12 -11.73 -7.21
N CYS A 627 19.48 -12.11 -5.98
CA CYS A 627 20.52 -13.12 -5.76
C CYS A 627 20.14 -14.51 -6.24
N GLY A 628 18.86 -14.86 -6.39
CA GLY A 628 18.43 -16.16 -6.93
C GLY A 628 18.49 -17.35 -5.95
N PHE A 629 18.83 -17.11 -4.68
CA PHE A 629 18.87 -18.14 -3.62
C PHE A 629 17.60 -19.01 -3.60
N THR A 630 17.77 -20.31 -3.36
CA THR A 630 16.66 -21.29 -3.27
C THR A 630 16.66 -22.12 -1.98
N GLY A 631 17.68 -21.96 -1.13
CA GLY A 631 17.80 -22.62 0.17
C GLY A 631 17.20 -21.81 1.32
N ALA A 632 17.61 -22.13 2.55
CA ALA A 632 17.19 -21.45 3.76
C ALA A 632 17.86 -20.06 3.92
N LEU A 633 17.22 -19.19 4.72
CA LEU A 633 17.77 -17.90 5.15
C LEU A 633 18.04 -17.92 6.66
N SER A 634 19.27 -17.57 7.06
CA SER A 634 19.70 -17.44 8.45
C SER A 634 20.34 -16.06 8.69
N LEU A 635 19.77 -15.30 9.63
CA LEU A 635 20.10 -13.91 9.95
C LEU A 635 20.66 -13.80 11.38
N PRO A 636 21.54 -12.82 11.69
CA PRO A 636 22.17 -12.72 13.00
C PRO A 636 21.27 -11.99 14.01
N ASP A 637 21.29 -12.43 15.27
CA ASP A 637 20.54 -11.82 16.39
C ASP A 637 20.84 -10.32 16.61
N THR A 638 21.96 -9.81 16.07
CA THR A 638 22.37 -8.41 16.12
C THR A 638 21.61 -7.49 15.15
N LEU A 639 20.88 -8.05 14.20
CA LEU A 639 20.27 -7.27 13.11
C LEU A 639 19.08 -6.44 13.62
N THR A 640 19.07 -5.15 13.27
CA THR A 640 18.05 -4.17 13.69
C THR A 640 17.30 -3.53 12.53
N TYR A 641 17.87 -3.54 11.32
CA TYR A 641 17.36 -2.85 10.14
C TYR A 641 17.54 -3.71 8.89
N VAL A 642 16.48 -3.90 8.10
CA VAL A 642 16.53 -4.49 6.75
C VAL A 642 16.14 -3.42 5.74
N GLY A 643 17.08 -3.02 4.88
CA GLY A 643 16.89 -1.94 3.91
C GLY A 643 16.07 -2.26 2.66
N TYR A 644 16.08 -1.30 1.74
CA TYR A 644 15.31 -1.30 0.51
C TYR A 644 15.67 -2.50 -0.37
N ALA A 645 14.65 -3.27 -0.75
CA ALA A 645 14.74 -4.39 -1.68
C ALA A 645 15.87 -5.43 -1.41
N VAL A 646 16.33 -5.56 -0.16
CA VAL A 646 17.51 -6.38 0.23
C VAL A 646 17.47 -7.81 -0.29
N PHE A 647 16.31 -8.48 -0.22
CA PHE A 647 16.10 -9.85 -0.67
C PHE A 647 15.10 -9.96 -1.84
N LYS A 648 14.76 -8.83 -2.49
CA LYS A 648 13.78 -8.80 -3.58
C LYS A 648 14.15 -9.78 -4.69
N ASP A 649 13.16 -10.56 -5.13
CA ASP A 649 13.26 -11.62 -6.13
C ASP A 649 14.26 -12.74 -5.74
N CYS A 650 14.29 -13.14 -4.45
CA CYS A 650 15.00 -14.33 -3.95
C CYS A 650 14.01 -15.44 -3.54
N GLY A 651 14.21 -16.66 -4.06
CA GLY A 651 13.34 -17.82 -3.82
C GLY A 651 13.69 -18.63 -2.57
N PHE A 652 14.01 -17.97 -1.45
CA PHE A 652 14.31 -18.66 -0.19
C PHE A 652 13.20 -19.61 0.25
N THR A 653 13.56 -20.75 0.85
CA THR A 653 12.63 -21.81 1.27
C THR A 653 12.62 -22.02 2.78
N GLY A 654 11.60 -22.74 3.28
CA GLY A 654 11.35 -22.92 4.71
C GLY A 654 10.69 -21.69 5.34
N SER A 655 10.71 -21.59 6.67
CA SER A 655 10.11 -20.46 7.40
C SER A 655 11.07 -19.27 7.52
N LEU A 656 10.63 -18.07 7.19
CA LEU A 656 11.37 -16.84 7.49
C LEU A 656 11.45 -16.64 9.01
N GLN A 657 12.67 -16.61 9.55
CA GLN A 657 12.95 -16.30 10.96
C GLN A 657 13.62 -14.94 11.06
N LEU A 658 12.91 -13.94 11.59
CA LEU A 658 13.40 -12.57 11.75
C LEU A 658 13.99 -12.37 13.15
N PRO A 659 15.25 -11.90 13.27
CA PRO A 659 15.87 -11.55 14.55
C PRO A 659 15.03 -10.62 15.41
N ALA A 660 14.96 -10.91 16.72
CA ALA A 660 14.13 -10.16 17.68
C ALA A 660 14.55 -8.67 17.84
N GLY A 661 15.74 -8.30 17.36
CA GLY A 661 16.24 -6.93 17.35
C GLY A 661 15.72 -6.06 16.19
N ILE A 662 15.07 -6.63 15.17
CA ILE A 662 14.59 -5.85 14.02
C ILE A 662 13.47 -4.89 14.46
N THR A 663 13.71 -3.60 14.25
CA THR A 663 12.76 -2.52 14.53
C THR A 663 12.16 -1.92 13.26
N TYR A 664 12.71 -2.28 12.10
CA TYR A 664 12.47 -1.60 10.83
C TYR A 664 12.68 -2.55 9.64
N ILE A 665 11.68 -2.63 8.74
CA ILE A 665 11.72 -3.38 7.48
C ILE A 665 11.31 -2.41 6.36
N ASP A 666 12.22 -2.14 5.42
CA ASP A 666 12.01 -1.12 4.41
C ASP A 666 11.11 -1.57 3.24
N ALA A 667 10.91 -0.65 2.30
CA ALA A 667 10.15 -0.95 1.10
C ALA A 667 10.78 -2.09 0.26
N ALA A 668 9.90 -2.95 -0.27
CA ALA A 668 10.22 -4.10 -1.12
C ALA A 668 11.23 -5.13 -0.57
N SER A 669 11.62 -5.11 0.71
CA SER A 669 12.73 -5.91 1.26
C SER A 669 12.67 -7.41 0.96
N PHE A 670 11.48 -8.02 0.92
CA PHE A 670 11.21 -9.43 0.61
C PHE A 670 10.23 -9.59 -0.58
N TYR A 671 10.11 -8.59 -1.45
CA TYR A 671 9.26 -8.64 -2.65
C TYR A 671 9.54 -9.90 -3.48
N ASN A 672 8.49 -10.63 -3.88
CA ASN A 672 8.55 -11.87 -4.65
C ASN A 672 9.44 -12.96 -4.00
N CYS A 673 9.44 -13.02 -2.66
CA CYS A 673 9.94 -14.17 -1.91
C CYS A 673 8.85 -15.24 -1.72
N SER A 674 8.15 -15.60 -2.80
CA SER A 674 7.01 -16.54 -2.85
C SER A 674 7.31 -17.96 -2.35
N SER A 675 8.59 -18.34 -2.27
CA SER A 675 9.03 -19.69 -1.88
C SER A 675 9.17 -19.92 -0.37
N PHE A 676 9.03 -18.88 0.46
CA PHE A 676 8.93 -19.06 1.91
C PHE A 676 7.65 -19.84 2.27
N THR A 677 7.64 -20.48 3.44
CA THR A 677 6.55 -21.39 3.86
C THR A 677 6.24 -21.28 5.35
N GLY A 678 4.97 -21.46 5.71
CA GLY A 678 4.50 -21.41 7.09
C GLY A 678 4.27 -19.98 7.61
N THR A 679 4.15 -19.83 8.92
CA THR A 679 3.73 -18.54 9.52
C THR A 679 4.82 -17.49 9.48
N LEU A 680 4.52 -16.33 8.90
CA LEU A 680 5.33 -15.12 9.03
C LEU A 680 5.22 -14.58 10.47
N GLN A 681 6.33 -14.62 11.21
CA GLN A 681 6.43 -14.09 12.57
C GLN A 681 7.24 -12.79 12.56
N LEU A 682 6.58 -11.66 12.82
CA LEU A 682 7.20 -10.35 12.86
C LEU A 682 7.71 -10.03 14.27
N PRO A 683 8.96 -9.54 14.44
CA PRO A 683 9.50 -9.18 15.75
C PRO A 683 8.69 -8.09 16.46
N VAL A 684 8.48 -8.25 17.78
CA VAL A 684 7.65 -7.35 18.59
C VAL A 684 8.13 -5.89 18.64
N GLY A 685 9.36 -5.63 18.18
CA GLY A 685 9.97 -4.30 18.09
C GLY A 685 9.80 -3.60 16.74
N VAL A 686 9.21 -4.23 15.71
CA VAL A 686 8.99 -3.60 14.40
C VAL A 686 7.99 -2.43 14.54
N ASN A 687 8.40 -1.26 14.06
CA ASN A 687 7.60 -0.01 14.09
C ASN A 687 7.13 0.41 12.69
N TYR A 688 7.81 -0.08 11.65
CA TYR A 688 7.58 0.30 10.26
C TYR A 688 7.74 -0.91 9.33
N ILE A 689 6.83 -1.01 8.36
CA ILE A 689 6.87 -1.93 7.23
C ILE A 689 6.58 -1.09 5.99
N GLY A 690 7.55 -0.99 5.10
CA GLY A 690 7.48 -0.15 3.90
C GLY A 690 6.48 -0.65 2.84
N TYR A 691 6.38 0.10 1.74
CA TYR A 691 5.55 -0.31 0.62
C TYR A 691 6.11 -1.59 -0.02
N ASN A 692 5.25 -2.49 -0.48
CA ASN A 692 5.63 -3.74 -1.15
C ASN A 692 6.56 -4.70 -0.36
N SER A 693 6.79 -4.52 0.96
CA SER A 693 7.85 -5.23 1.71
C SER A 693 7.77 -6.76 1.63
N PHE A 694 6.58 -7.35 1.60
CA PHE A 694 6.31 -8.78 1.41
C PHE A 694 5.32 -9.02 0.24
N PHE A 695 5.36 -8.16 -0.79
CA PHE A 695 4.56 -8.34 -2.00
C PHE A 695 4.87 -9.69 -2.67
N ASP A 696 3.84 -10.43 -3.09
CA ASP A 696 3.95 -11.78 -3.70
C ASP A 696 4.80 -12.75 -2.86
N CYS A 697 4.61 -12.73 -1.54
CA CYS A 697 5.09 -13.78 -0.62
C CYS A 697 4.02 -14.87 -0.41
N SER A 698 3.45 -15.35 -1.51
CA SER A 698 2.28 -16.24 -1.57
C SER A 698 2.38 -17.54 -0.78
N GLY A 699 3.59 -18.04 -0.48
CA GLY A 699 3.80 -19.26 0.32
C GLY A 699 3.69 -19.11 1.85
N PHE A 700 3.60 -17.89 2.40
CA PHE A 700 3.29 -17.71 3.82
C PHE A 700 1.87 -18.17 4.15
N THR A 701 1.68 -18.83 5.31
CA THR A 701 0.39 -19.38 5.74
C THR A 701 0.06 -19.11 7.20
N GLY A 702 -1.19 -19.30 7.61
CA GLY A 702 -1.62 -19.03 8.98
C GLY A 702 -2.07 -17.59 9.23
N ALA A 703 -2.31 -17.25 10.49
CA ALA A 703 -2.71 -15.91 10.89
C ALA A 703 -1.49 -14.98 11.07
N LEU A 704 -1.40 -13.91 10.26
CA LEU A 704 -0.40 -12.85 10.41
C LEU A 704 -0.70 -12.01 11.66
N GLN A 705 0.29 -11.81 12.53
CA GLN A 705 0.17 -11.01 13.75
C GLN A 705 1.06 -9.78 13.63
N LEU A 706 0.47 -8.58 13.64
CA LEU A 706 1.22 -7.33 13.51
C LEU A 706 1.69 -6.81 14.89
N PRO A 707 2.99 -6.49 15.05
CA PRO A 707 3.53 -5.90 16.26
C PRO A 707 2.81 -4.61 16.70
N LYS A 708 2.57 -4.50 18.02
CA LYS A 708 1.88 -3.34 18.61
C LYS A 708 2.54 -1.97 18.32
N PRO A 709 3.86 -1.80 18.10
CA PRO A 709 4.42 -0.48 17.81
C PRO A 709 4.08 0.09 16.42
N ILE A 710 3.58 -0.74 15.49
CA ILE A 710 3.27 -0.32 14.12
C ILE A 710 2.14 0.74 14.14
N THR A 711 2.45 1.93 13.62
CA THR A 711 1.48 3.01 13.38
C THR A 711 0.99 3.07 11.93
N GLU A 712 1.76 2.50 11.01
CA GLU A 712 1.51 2.56 9.57
C GLU A 712 2.00 1.28 8.88
N ILE A 713 1.28 0.85 7.85
CA ILE A 713 1.70 -0.21 6.94
C ILE A 713 1.68 0.34 5.51
N GLY A 714 2.81 0.22 4.80
CA GLY A 714 2.95 0.73 3.44
C GLY A 714 2.01 0.08 2.41
N GLU A 715 1.86 0.77 1.27
CA GLU A 715 1.06 0.30 0.13
C GLU A 715 1.52 -1.09 -0.36
N MET A 716 0.56 -1.98 -0.61
CA MET A 716 0.77 -3.35 -1.07
C MET A 716 1.73 -4.22 -0.23
N ALA A 717 1.99 -3.87 1.04
CA ALA A 717 3.03 -4.50 1.86
C ALA A 717 2.92 -6.02 2.05
N PHE A 718 1.71 -6.60 1.97
CA PHE A 718 1.43 -8.04 1.98
C PHE A 718 0.50 -8.47 0.82
N TYR A 719 0.41 -7.67 -0.25
CA TYR A 719 -0.40 -8.04 -1.41
C TYR A 719 0.16 -9.29 -2.09
N GLY A 720 -0.69 -10.24 -2.48
CA GLY A 720 -0.24 -11.54 -3.00
C GLY A 720 0.27 -12.52 -1.93
N CYS A 721 0.12 -12.22 -0.63
CA CYS A 721 0.33 -13.20 0.45
C CYS A 721 -0.88 -14.16 0.58
N ASP A 722 -1.29 -14.78 -0.52
CA ASP A 722 -2.59 -15.43 -0.67
C ASP A 722 -2.78 -16.71 0.17
N GLY A 723 -1.70 -17.25 0.74
CA GLY A 723 -1.75 -18.38 1.68
C GLY A 723 -2.13 -18.03 3.13
N LEU A 724 -2.21 -16.74 3.49
CA LEU A 724 -2.56 -16.30 4.84
C LEU A 724 -4.04 -16.57 5.17
N ASP A 725 -4.30 -17.11 6.36
CA ASP A 725 -5.67 -17.41 6.84
C ASP A 725 -6.40 -16.16 7.34
N SER A 726 -5.66 -15.16 7.84
CA SER A 726 -6.15 -13.90 8.41
C SER A 726 -5.00 -12.95 8.75
N ALA A 727 -5.30 -11.68 9.04
CA ALA A 727 -4.37 -10.76 9.68
C ALA A 727 -4.98 -10.08 10.93
N HIS A 728 -4.14 -9.82 11.93
CA HIS A 728 -4.49 -9.10 13.15
C HIS A 728 -3.69 -7.81 13.27
N LEU A 729 -4.39 -6.67 13.28
CA LEU A 729 -3.81 -5.33 13.33
C LEU A 729 -3.72 -4.82 14.77
N GLY A 730 -2.53 -4.37 15.18
CA GLY A 730 -2.29 -3.81 16.52
C GLY A 730 -3.04 -2.49 16.76
N PRO A 731 -3.29 -2.11 18.03
CA PRO A 731 -4.16 -0.98 18.40
C PRO A 731 -3.59 0.41 18.09
N ASN A 732 -2.33 0.51 17.66
CA ASN A 732 -1.68 1.77 17.33
C ASN A 732 -1.73 2.10 15.82
N VAL A 733 -2.24 1.20 14.97
CA VAL A 733 -2.30 1.40 13.52
C VAL A 733 -3.24 2.57 13.19
N GLN A 734 -2.68 3.64 12.62
CA GLN A 734 -3.36 4.87 12.25
C GLN A 734 -3.55 4.99 10.73
N LYS A 735 -2.71 4.31 9.94
CA LYS A 735 -2.78 4.29 8.48
C LYS A 735 -2.55 2.89 7.91
N LEU A 736 -3.29 2.61 6.84
CA LEU A 736 -3.07 1.51 5.90
C LEU A 736 -2.86 2.14 4.52
N GLY A 737 -1.84 1.70 3.77
CA GLY A 737 -1.68 2.05 2.36
C GLY A 737 -2.79 1.49 1.46
N ALA A 738 -2.70 1.69 0.15
CA ALA A 738 -3.60 0.97 -0.76
C ALA A 738 -3.25 -0.54 -0.75
N GLN A 739 -4.27 -1.41 -0.84
CA GLN A 739 -4.12 -2.85 -1.08
C GLN A 739 -3.08 -3.57 -0.21
N VAL A 740 -2.88 -3.16 1.05
CA VAL A 740 -1.92 -3.73 2.03
C VAL A 740 -2.03 -5.26 2.11
N PHE A 741 -3.24 -5.81 2.04
CA PHE A 741 -3.56 -7.23 2.15
C PHE A 741 -4.41 -7.68 0.93
N PRO A 742 -4.42 -8.99 0.59
CA PRO A 742 -5.38 -9.54 -0.36
C PRO A 742 -6.82 -9.21 0.05
N GLU A 743 -7.68 -8.89 -0.91
CA GLU A 743 -9.02 -8.31 -0.67
C GLU A 743 -9.99 -9.25 0.07
N SER A 744 -9.72 -10.56 0.03
CA SER A 744 -10.47 -11.61 0.71
C SER A 744 -9.94 -11.95 2.11
N LEU A 745 -8.80 -11.39 2.54
CA LEU A 745 -8.13 -11.77 3.79
C LEU A 745 -8.94 -11.32 5.01
N PRO A 746 -9.36 -12.22 5.93
CA PRO A 746 -10.07 -11.83 7.14
C PRO A 746 -9.22 -10.94 8.05
N LEU A 747 -9.66 -9.70 8.26
CA LEU A 747 -8.99 -8.72 9.12
C LEU A 747 -9.64 -8.65 10.52
N SER A 748 -8.78 -8.54 11.54
CA SER A 748 -9.16 -8.46 12.95
C SER A 748 -8.31 -7.44 13.71
N THR A 749 -8.77 -6.97 14.87
CA THR A 749 -8.01 -6.05 15.73
C THR A 749 -8.54 -6.07 17.17
N ASP A 750 -7.74 -5.55 18.11
CA ASP A 750 -8.13 -5.31 19.52
C ASP A 750 -8.57 -3.85 19.79
N SER A 751 -8.70 -3.01 18.76
CA SER A 751 -9.06 -1.59 18.87
C SER A 751 -10.32 -1.24 18.06
N PRO A 752 -11.39 -0.75 18.70
CA PRO A 752 -12.54 -0.15 18.02
C PRO A 752 -12.20 1.08 17.15
N ARG A 753 -11.06 1.74 17.36
CA ARG A 753 -10.56 2.80 16.44
C ARG A 753 -9.98 2.19 15.17
N VAL A 754 -9.14 1.17 15.30
CA VAL A 754 -8.55 0.45 14.15
C VAL A 754 -9.64 -0.28 13.35
N GLN A 755 -10.72 -0.73 13.99
CA GLN A 755 -11.88 -1.31 13.30
C GLN A 755 -12.50 -0.38 12.25
N LEU A 756 -12.66 0.91 12.56
CA LEU A 756 -13.18 1.87 11.60
C LEU A 756 -12.20 2.06 10.43
N LEU A 757 -10.89 2.13 10.71
CA LEU A 757 -9.85 2.17 9.69
C LEU A 757 -9.87 0.92 8.77
N ILE A 758 -10.12 -0.27 9.33
CA ILE A 758 -10.25 -1.51 8.54
C ILE A 758 -11.50 -1.48 7.65
N ASN A 759 -12.67 -1.11 8.19
CA ASN A 759 -13.89 -0.99 7.39
C ASN A 759 -13.72 0.01 6.23
N THR A 760 -13.05 1.14 6.50
CA THR A 760 -12.69 2.16 5.51
C THR A 760 -11.69 1.65 4.46
N TYR A 761 -10.76 0.78 4.85
CA TYR A 761 -9.82 0.12 3.92
C TYR A 761 -10.51 -0.94 3.03
N LEU A 762 -11.48 -1.70 3.56
CA LEU A 762 -12.11 -2.83 2.87
C LEU A 762 -13.24 -2.45 1.90
N ASN A 763 -13.90 -1.29 2.05
CA ASN A 763 -15.07 -0.83 1.27
C ASN A 763 -16.35 -1.69 1.33
N GLN A 764 -16.29 -2.84 2.00
CA GLN A 764 -17.34 -3.84 1.99
C GLN A 764 -18.21 -3.77 3.25
N ASN A 765 -19.38 -4.41 3.19
CA ASN A 765 -20.25 -4.66 4.35
C ASN A 765 -19.62 -5.62 5.40
N ALA A 766 -18.38 -6.06 5.20
CA ALA A 766 -17.63 -6.91 6.12
C ALA A 766 -17.05 -6.07 7.27
N ILE A 767 -17.59 -6.23 8.48
CA ILE A 767 -17.05 -5.63 9.70
C ILE A 767 -15.88 -6.49 10.20
N ALA A 768 -14.74 -5.87 10.48
CA ALA A 768 -13.55 -6.54 11.01
C ALA A 768 -13.84 -7.27 12.35
N ASP A 769 -13.25 -8.45 12.57
CA ASP A 769 -13.43 -9.19 13.83
C ASP A 769 -12.71 -8.48 15.00
N THR A 770 -13.45 -7.60 15.65
CA THR A 770 -12.90 -6.58 16.54
C THR A 770 -13.14 -6.93 18.01
N SER A 771 -12.06 -6.89 18.78
CA SER A 771 -12.10 -6.96 20.25
C SER A 771 -12.05 -5.56 20.87
N TRP A 772 -12.46 -5.45 22.13
CA TRP A 772 -12.24 -4.26 22.96
C TRP A 772 -11.75 -4.70 24.34
N ASP A 773 -10.66 -4.09 24.81
CA ASP A 773 -10.01 -4.40 26.07
C ASP A 773 -10.30 -3.39 27.20
N GLY A 774 -11.10 -2.35 26.90
CA GLY A 774 -11.43 -1.25 27.81
C GLY A 774 -10.35 -0.18 28.00
N ASN A 775 -9.18 -0.32 27.37
CA ASN A 775 -8.08 0.63 27.56
C ASN A 775 -8.26 1.93 26.78
N GLU A 776 -9.15 1.98 25.78
CA GLU A 776 -9.53 3.19 25.04
C GLU A 776 -11.04 3.45 24.99
N ASP A 777 -11.41 4.69 24.64
CA ASP A 777 -12.78 5.08 24.30
C ASP A 777 -13.20 4.46 22.96
N VAL A 778 -14.48 4.07 22.86
CA VAL A 778 -15.06 3.50 21.64
C VAL A 778 -15.62 4.65 20.79
N PRO A 779 -15.14 4.87 19.55
CA PRO A 779 -15.63 5.94 18.68
C PRO A 779 -17.11 5.80 18.32
N ASP A 780 -17.70 6.88 17.81
CA ASP A 780 -19.03 6.84 17.21
C ASP A 780 -19.02 5.89 15.97
N GLY A 781 -20.05 5.06 15.82
CA GLY A 781 -20.19 4.04 14.76
C GLY A 781 -19.39 2.73 14.94
N ALA A 782 -18.47 2.64 15.90
CA ALA A 782 -17.58 1.48 16.02
C ALA A 782 -18.26 0.21 16.60
N VAL A 783 -17.89 -0.97 16.11
CA VAL A 783 -18.49 -2.27 16.49
C VAL A 783 -17.40 -3.21 17.03
N ALA A 784 -17.56 -3.71 18.26
CA ALA A 784 -16.58 -4.60 18.89
C ALA A 784 -17.18 -5.61 19.89
N THR A 785 -16.43 -6.66 20.19
CA THR A 785 -16.80 -7.72 21.12
C THR A 785 -15.80 -7.83 22.27
N VAL A 786 -16.29 -7.89 23.51
CA VAL A 786 -15.46 -8.19 24.68
C VAL A 786 -15.13 -9.69 24.67
N LYS A 787 -13.97 -10.06 24.13
CA LYS A 787 -13.61 -11.49 23.88
C LYS A 787 -13.14 -12.25 25.14
N GLN A 788 -12.82 -11.57 26.23
CA GLN A 788 -12.34 -12.15 27.49
C GLN A 788 -12.73 -11.30 28.71
N ASP A 789 -12.66 -11.87 29.92
CA ASP A 789 -12.95 -11.16 31.17
C ASP A 789 -12.03 -9.95 31.35
N MET A 790 -12.61 -8.77 31.64
CA MET A 790 -11.87 -7.50 31.71
C MET A 790 -12.51 -6.48 32.68
N THR A 791 -11.76 -5.44 33.03
CA THR A 791 -12.20 -4.37 33.94
C THR A 791 -11.87 -2.98 33.39
N ILE A 792 -12.90 -2.15 33.20
CA ILE A 792 -12.78 -0.72 32.91
C ILE A 792 -12.43 0.01 34.20
N ALA A 793 -11.13 0.20 34.44
CA ALA A 793 -10.58 0.75 35.68
C ALA A 793 -10.51 2.29 35.74
N GLY A 794 -10.88 2.98 34.67
CA GLY A 794 -10.91 4.45 34.59
C GLY A 794 -12.07 4.93 33.72
N ASP A 795 -12.27 6.24 33.67
CA ASP A 795 -13.41 6.82 32.96
C ASP A 795 -13.31 6.59 31.45
N ARG A 796 -14.42 6.20 30.82
CA ARG A 796 -14.50 5.85 29.40
C ARG A 796 -15.80 6.32 28.75
N ARG A 797 -15.76 6.52 27.43
CA ARG A 797 -16.93 6.79 26.59
C ARG A 797 -17.13 5.70 25.54
N ILE A 798 -18.39 5.37 25.28
CA ILE A 798 -18.85 4.67 24.08
C ILE A 798 -19.63 5.66 23.21
N GLY A 799 -19.18 5.81 21.97
CA GLY A 799 -19.72 6.74 20.99
C GLY A 799 -21.15 6.48 20.55
N THR A 800 -21.74 7.44 19.85
CA THR A 800 -23.08 7.33 19.25
C THR A 800 -23.08 6.24 18.17
N GLU A 801 -24.18 5.50 18.01
CA GLU A 801 -24.32 4.36 17.07
C GLU A 801 -23.38 3.16 17.28
N ALA A 802 -22.33 3.29 18.10
CA ALA A 802 -21.38 2.23 18.41
C ALA A 802 -22.05 1.04 19.12
N VAL A 803 -21.53 -0.18 18.88
CA VAL A 803 -22.09 -1.43 19.43
C VAL A 803 -21.00 -2.25 20.09
N ILE A 804 -21.08 -2.40 21.41
CA ILE A 804 -20.23 -3.30 22.20
C ILE A 804 -21.01 -4.56 22.60
N THR A 805 -20.50 -5.73 22.23
CA THR A 805 -21.08 -7.03 22.62
C THR A 805 -20.27 -7.69 23.74
N VAL A 806 -20.91 -8.02 24.86
CA VAL A 806 -20.38 -8.87 25.94
C VAL A 806 -21.01 -10.26 25.78
N PRO A 807 -20.30 -11.25 25.20
CA PRO A 807 -20.87 -12.55 24.84
C PRO A 807 -21.10 -13.45 26.06
N SER A 808 -21.97 -14.46 25.88
CA SER A 808 -22.29 -15.44 26.92
C SER A 808 -21.03 -16.14 27.45
N GLY A 809 -20.76 -15.97 28.74
CA GLY A 809 -19.62 -16.58 29.44
C GLY A 809 -18.50 -15.60 29.80
N VAL A 810 -18.50 -14.38 29.24
CA VAL A 810 -17.52 -13.33 29.53
C VAL A 810 -18.05 -12.33 30.58
N ILE A 811 -17.15 -11.78 31.39
CA ILE A 811 -17.42 -10.80 32.44
C ILE A 811 -16.78 -9.43 32.11
N LEU A 812 -17.62 -8.42 31.88
CA LEU A 812 -17.22 -7.01 31.79
C LEU A 812 -17.41 -6.31 33.15
N THR A 813 -16.33 -5.89 33.81
CA THR A 813 -16.41 -5.10 35.05
C THR A 813 -16.19 -3.61 34.76
N VAL A 814 -16.91 -2.74 35.46
CA VAL A 814 -16.82 -1.27 35.33
C VAL A 814 -16.59 -0.66 36.72
N ASP A 815 -15.36 -0.22 36.97
CA ASP A 815 -14.93 0.40 38.23
C ASP A 815 -14.85 1.94 38.11
N GLY A 816 -14.61 2.47 36.90
CA GLY A 816 -14.67 3.90 36.58
C GLY A 816 -16.07 4.41 36.21
N ASN A 817 -16.15 5.61 35.62
CA ASN A 817 -17.37 6.16 35.03
C ASN A 817 -17.47 5.81 33.53
N LEU A 818 -18.48 5.06 33.13
CA LEU A 818 -18.73 4.69 31.74
C LEU A 818 -19.88 5.54 31.15
N VAL A 819 -19.57 6.40 30.18
CA VAL A 819 -20.56 7.19 29.43
C VAL A 819 -20.93 6.45 28.15
N VAL A 820 -22.21 6.18 27.91
CA VAL A 820 -22.69 5.39 26.77
C VAL A 820 -23.67 6.22 25.94
N ASN A 821 -23.29 6.53 24.70
CA ASN A 821 -24.19 7.11 23.70
C ASN A 821 -24.79 6.05 22.77
N GLY A 822 -24.03 5.00 22.46
CA GLY A 822 -24.42 3.89 21.60
C GLY A 822 -25.11 2.75 22.36
N THR A 823 -24.77 1.51 22.01
CA THR A 823 -25.38 0.30 22.55
C THR A 823 -24.36 -0.64 23.18
N ILE A 824 -24.67 -1.16 24.37
CA ILE A 824 -23.98 -2.34 24.94
C ILE A 824 -24.98 -3.50 24.93
N SER A 825 -24.64 -4.61 24.27
CA SER A 825 -25.40 -5.86 24.30
C SER A 825 -24.71 -6.87 25.21
N VAL A 826 -25.40 -7.37 26.24
CA VAL A 826 -24.84 -8.24 27.28
C VAL A 826 -25.56 -9.59 27.30
N GLU A 827 -25.01 -10.60 26.63
CA GLU A 827 -25.37 -12.02 26.84
C GLU A 827 -24.50 -12.68 27.93
N GLY A 828 -23.36 -12.07 28.28
CA GLY A 828 -22.49 -12.46 29.38
C GLY A 828 -22.89 -11.86 30.73
N THR A 829 -21.89 -11.51 31.55
CA THR A 829 -22.09 -10.77 32.80
C THR A 829 -21.47 -9.37 32.70
N MET A 830 -22.17 -8.36 33.21
CA MET A 830 -21.63 -7.02 33.44
C MET A 830 -21.71 -6.68 34.92
N ILE A 831 -20.62 -6.19 35.51
CA ILE A 831 -20.53 -5.77 36.91
C ILE A 831 -20.23 -4.27 36.92
N ILE A 832 -21.02 -3.48 37.64
CA ILE A 832 -20.86 -2.01 37.72
C ILE A 832 -20.63 -1.65 39.18
N ASN A 833 -19.36 -1.42 39.51
CA ASN A 833 -18.91 -0.95 40.83
C ASN A 833 -18.75 0.58 40.86
N GLY A 834 -18.39 1.18 39.71
CA GLY A 834 -18.32 2.62 39.47
C GLY A 834 -19.69 3.20 39.07
N SER A 835 -19.75 3.88 37.92
CA SER A 835 -21.02 4.41 37.39
C SER A 835 -21.20 4.13 35.89
N ILE A 836 -22.47 4.05 35.46
CA ILE A 836 -22.85 4.03 34.04
C ILE A 836 -23.87 5.14 33.78
N SER A 837 -23.71 5.87 32.68
CA SER A 837 -24.58 7.00 32.34
C SER A 837 -24.67 7.25 30.84
N GLY A 838 -25.73 7.90 30.37
CA GLY A 838 -25.79 8.45 29.01
C GLY A 838 -27.11 8.18 28.27
N PRO A 839 -27.28 8.75 27.06
CA PRO A 839 -28.50 8.58 26.25
C PRO A 839 -28.59 7.20 25.57
N GLY A 840 -27.51 6.42 25.57
CA GLY A 840 -27.41 5.11 24.95
C GLY A 840 -28.19 4.00 25.66
N THR A 841 -28.10 2.78 25.13
CA THR A 841 -28.91 1.63 25.55
C THR A 841 -28.07 0.44 26.00
N LEU A 842 -28.38 -0.08 27.20
CA LEU A 842 -27.89 -1.36 27.70
C LEU A 842 -28.94 -2.44 27.41
N ILE A 843 -28.68 -3.28 26.41
CA ILE A 843 -29.49 -4.45 26.07
C ILE A 843 -28.96 -5.63 26.88
N ILE A 844 -29.80 -6.21 27.72
CA ILE A 844 -29.49 -7.38 28.55
C ILE A 844 -30.14 -8.59 27.89
N GLY A 845 -29.29 -9.45 27.37
CA GLY A 845 -29.65 -10.64 26.61
C GLY A 845 -30.32 -11.73 27.43
N VAL A 846 -30.68 -12.83 26.77
CA VAL A 846 -31.47 -13.94 27.36
C VAL A 846 -30.72 -14.66 28.48
N ASN A 847 -29.39 -14.72 28.39
CA ASN A 847 -28.50 -15.27 29.41
C ASN A 847 -27.75 -14.16 30.16
N GLY A 848 -27.98 -12.91 29.76
CA GLY A 848 -27.34 -11.71 30.25
C GLY A 848 -27.60 -11.43 31.72
N ARG A 849 -26.55 -11.03 32.43
CA ARG A 849 -26.63 -10.66 33.85
C ARG A 849 -25.92 -9.33 34.11
N VAL A 850 -26.64 -8.34 34.61
CA VAL A 850 -26.03 -7.08 35.09
C VAL A 850 -26.12 -7.00 36.61
N VAL A 851 -25.03 -6.55 37.26
CA VAL A 851 -24.91 -6.43 38.71
C VAL A 851 -24.29 -5.08 39.06
N GLY A 852 -25.12 -4.12 39.50
CA GLY A 852 -24.70 -2.78 39.89
C GLY A 852 -25.84 -1.77 39.74
N ASP A 853 -25.52 -0.48 39.78
CA ASP A 853 -26.49 0.58 39.46
C ASP A 853 -26.54 0.82 37.95
N THR A 854 -27.75 0.83 37.38
CA THR A 854 -28.02 1.12 35.96
C THR A 854 -28.97 2.31 35.79
N SER A 855 -29.23 3.09 36.85
CA SER A 855 -30.21 4.18 36.83
C SER A 855 -29.86 5.35 35.91
N GLY A 856 -28.59 5.49 35.51
CA GLY A 856 -28.11 6.53 34.59
C GLY A 856 -28.24 6.22 33.09
N ILE A 857 -28.69 5.02 32.71
CA ILE A 857 -28.74 4.55 31.30
C ILE A 857 -30.09 3.89 30.97
N ARG A 858 -30.50 3.91 29.69
CA ARG A 858 -31.68 3.15 29.23
C ARG A 858 -31.38 1.66 29.23
N VAL A 859 -32.20 0.85 29.90
CA VAL A 859 -32.02 -0.62 29.96
C VAL A 859 -33.17 -1.35 29.25
N VAL A 860 -32.82 -2.37 28.47
CA VAL A 860 -33.74 -3.27 27.74
C VAL A 860 -33.42 -4.72 28.12
N TYR A 861 -34.44 -5.59 28.23
CA TYR A 861 -34.25 -7.00 28.62
C TYR A 861 -34.88 -7.98 27.61
N VAL A 862 -34.11 -8.96 27.15
CA VAL A 862 -34.57 -10.10 26.34
C VAL A 862 -34.89 -11.29 27.25
N ARG A 863 -35.94 -12.06 26.99
CA ARG A 863 -36.40 -13.15 27.90
C ARG A 863 -36.61 -14.50 27.20
N ARG A 864 -36.15 -15.58 27.84
CA ARG A 864 -36.44 -16.97 27.44
C ARG A 864 -37.87 -17.35 27.83
N GLY A 865 -38.65 -17.91 26.90
CA GLY A 865 -40.00 -18.39 27.16
C GLY A 865 -40.05 -19.84 27.67
N SER A 866 -40.31 -20.06 28.95
CA SER A 866 -40.70 -21.36 29.51
C SER A 866 -41.66 -21.22 30.71
N SER A 867 -42.28 -22.32 31.15
CA SER A 867 -43.59 -22.31 31.82
C SER A 867 -43.58 -22.67 33.32
N GLY A 868 -44.03 -21.73 34.16
CA GLY A 868 -44.53 -21.96 35.53
C GLY A 868 -43.45 -22.20 36.60
N THR A 869 -43.60 -21.73 37.85
CA THR A 869 -44.79 -21.20 38.54
C THR A 869 -44.45 -20.10 39.56
N SER A 870 -45.45 -19.26 39.88
CA SER A 870 -45.54 -18.42 41.09
C SER A 870 -44.34 -17.51 41.45
N GLY A 871 -44.26 -16.34 40.82
CA GLY A 871 -43.44 -15.21 41.26
C GLY A 871 -43.93 -13.91 40.62
N SER A 872 -44.22 -12.87 41.43
CA SER A 872 -44.92 -11.66 40.95
C SER A 872 -43.99 -10.64 40.28
N SER A 873 -43.93 -10.65 38.95
CA SER A 873 -43.77 -9.42 38.16
C SER A 873 -44.47 -9.61 36.82
N ALA A 874 -45.04 -8.54 36.25
CA ALA A 874 -45.78 -8.64 34.99
C ALA A 874 -44.84 -9.05 33.84
N VAL A 875 -45.25 -10.07 33.10
CA VAL A 875 -44.73 -10.35 31.76
C VAL A 875 -45.41 -9.36 30.82
N ASN A 876 -44.66 -8.61 30.01
CA ASN A 876 -45.26 -7.90 28.88
C ASN A 876 -45.84 -8.98 27.93
N PRO A 877 -47.17 -9.06 27.75
CA PRO A 877 -47.79 -10.14 26.99
C PRO A 877 -47.47 -10.08 25.50
N ASP A 878 -46.94 -8.96 25.01
CA ASP A 878 -46.81 -8.65 23.59
C ASP A 878 -45.51 -9.12 22.94
N ILE A 879 -44.52 -9.62 23.69
CA ILE A 879 -43.35 -10.27 23.05
C ILE A 879 -43.81 -11.55 22.36
N LEU A 880 -43.66 -11.60 21.03
CA LEU A 880 -44.00 -12.75 20.21
C LEU A 880 -42.74 -13.59 19.93
N ILE A 881 -42.89 -14.91 19.95
CA ILE A 881 -41.82 -15.87 19.64
C ILE A 881 -42.40 -16.87 18.64
N GLY A 882 -41.73 -17.02 17.50
CA GLY A 882 -42.28 -17.64 16.29
C GLY A 882 -41.50 -17.24 15.05
N ASN A 883 -42.07 -17.50 13.87
CA ASN A 883 -41.49 -17.15 12.57
C ASN A 883 -42.46 -16.24 11.80
N TRP A 884 -41.91 -15.40 10.92
CA TRP A 884 -42.67 -14.77 9.84
C TRP A 884 -43.01 -15.79 8.76
N GLU A 885 -44.24 -15.76 8.27
CA GLU A 885 -44.71 -16.53 7.12
C GLU A 885 -45.45 -15.57 6.17
N ARG A 886 -45.08 -15.54 4.89
CA ARG A 886 -45.78 -14.77 3.84
C ARG A 886 -46.78 -15.72 3.15
N THR A 887 -48.03 -15.29 2.95
CA THR A 887 -49.02 -16.10 2.22
C THR A 887 -48.78 -16.03 0.71
N GLU A 888 -49.42 -16.92 -0.06
CA GLU A 888 -49.42 -16.87 -1.53
C GLU A 888 -49.89 -15.50 -2.05
N ASP A 889 -50.87 -14.87 -1.39
CA ASP A 889 -51.32 -13.49 -1.67
C ASP A 889 -50.36 -12.38 -1.20
N GLY A 890 -49.09 -12.69 -0.88
CA GLY A 890 -48.06 -11.73 -0.48
C GLY A 890 -48.15 -11.18 0.96
N ILE A 891 -49.15 -11.57 1.76
CA ILE A 891 -49.43 -10.97 3.07
C ILE A 891 -48.56 -11.60 4.17
N TRP A 892 -47.89 -10.75 4.97
CA TRP A 892 -47.12 -11.19 6.15
C TRP A 892 -48.00 -11.55 7.35
N LYS A 893 -47.69 -12.67 7.99
CA LYS A 893 -48.32 -13.16 9.23
C LYS A 893 -47.24 -13.71 10.17
N PHE A 894 -47.36 -13.48 11.47
CA PHE A 894 -46.40 -14.01 12.44
C PHE A 894 -46.94 -15.27 13.14
N ARG A 895 -46.38 -16.44 12.84
CA ARG A 895 -46.79 -17.72 13.42
C ARG A 895 -45.99 -18.04 14.67
N GLN A 896 -46.65 -17.95 15.82
CA GLN A 896 -46.02 -18.22 17.12
C GLN A 896 -45.61 -19.69 17.25
N THR A 897 -44.58 -20.00 18.03
CA THR A 897 -44.02 -21.36 18.21
C THR A 897 -45.03 -22.42 18.69
N ARG A 898 -46.22 -22.00 19.17
CA ARG A 898 -47.34 -22.88 19.55
C ARG A 898 -48.29 -23.23 18.38
N GLY A 899 -47.97 -22.81 17.16
CA GLY A 899 -48.70 -23.14 15.93
C GLY A 899 -49.83 -22.19 15.54
N THR A 900 -50.03 -21.09 16.30
CA THR A 900 -51.09 -20.09 16.07
C THR A 900 -50.50 -18.74 15.66
N TYR A 901 -51.14 -18.05 14.71
CA TYR A 901 -50.75 -16.68 14.35
C TYR A 901 -51.00 -15.68 15.49
N ALA A 902 -50.27 -14.57 15.50
CA ALA A 902 -50.66 -13.38 16.26
C ALA A 902 -51.82 -12.69 15.55
N ALA A 903 -52.87 -12.30 16.29
CA ALA A 903 -54.07 -11.68 15.73
C ALA A 903 -54.76 -10.77 16.76
N ASN A 904 -55.39 -9.69 16.26
CA ASN A 904 -56.08 -8.62 16.98
C ASN A 904 -55.26 -8.05 18.16
N ARG A 905 -53.99 -7.74 17.92
CA ARG A 905 -53.05 -7.32 18.97
C ARG A 905 -51.80 -6.62 18.45
N TRP A 906 -51.16 -5.87 19.34
CA TRP A 906 -49.74 -5.53 19.24
C TRP A 906 -48.86 -6.77 19.48
N GLY A 907 -47.66 -6.77 18.91
CA GLY A 907 -46.64 -7.78 19.10
C GLY A 907 -45.22 -7.22 18.91
N ILE A 908 -44.25 -7.69 19.70
CA ILE A 908 -42.83 -7.35 19.55
C ILE A 908 -42.11 -8.54 18.90
N VAL A 909 -41.38 -8.30 17.81
CA VAL A 909 -40.51 -9.25 17.12
C VAL A 909 -39.17 -8.56 16.87
N ASP A 910 -38.04 -9.24 17.11
CA ASP A 910 -36.68 -8.69 16.97
C ASP A 910 -36.43 -7.33 17.67
N GLY A 911 -37.21 -7.01 18.72
CA GLY A 911 -37.17 -5.74 19.43
C GLY A 911 -38.04 -4.62 18.83
N LEU A 912 -38.61 -4.82 17.64
CA LEU A 912 -39.51 -3.89 16.97
C LEU A 912 -40.98 -4.23 17.27
N TRP A 913 -41.85 -3.22 17.35
CA TRP A 913 -43.30 -3.40 17.55
C TRP A 913 -44.03 -3.52 16.21
N TYR A 914 -45.05 -4.36 16.15
CA TYR A 914 -45.92 -4.63 15.01
C TYR A 914 -47.38 -4.73 15.47
N TYR A 915 -48.34 -4.46 14.60
CA TYR A 915 -49.76 -4.74 14.88
C TYR A 915 -50.33 -5.79 13.92
N PHE A 916 -51.16 -6.68 14.46
CA PHE A 916 -51.83 -7.75 13.73
C PHE A 916 -53.35 -7.63 13.84
N ASP A 917 -54.05 -7.72 12.70
CA ASP A 917 -55.52 -7.64 12.62
C ASP A 917 -56.23 -8.95 13.04
N GLN A 918 -57.56 -9.00 12.91
CA GLN A 918 -58.38 -10.12 13.39
C GLN A 918 -58.09 -11.44 12.63
N GLU A 919 -57.68 -11.34 11.38
CA GLU A 919 -57.25 -12.43 10.52
C GLU A 919 -55.78 -12.84 10.78
N GLY A 920 -55.03 -12.02 11.52
CA GLY A 920 -53.62 -12.22 11.87
C GLY A 920 -52.64 -11.74 10.81
N ARG A 921 -53.04 -10.76 9.99
CA ARG A 921 -52.21 -10.07 9.00
C ARG A 921 -51.46 -8.92 9.67
N MET A 922 -50.20 -8.73 9.32
CA MET A 922 -49.43 -7.54 9.69
C MET A 922 -50.02 -6.29 9.03
N LEU A 923 -50.07 -5.18 9.74
CA LEU A 923 -50.50 -3.89 9.19
C LEU A 923 -49.31 -2.96 8.90
N THR A 924 -49.50 -2.07 7.93
CA THR A 924 -48.55 -1.02 7.49
C THR A 924 -49.29 0.33 7.32
N GLY A 925 -48.54 1.42 7.16
CA GLY A 925 -49.04 2.80 7.09
C GLY A 925 -49.63 3.34 8.41
N TRP A 926 -50.39 4.43 8.30
CA TRP A 926 -51.13 5.02 9.42
C TRP A 926 -52.25 4.10 9.91
N GLN A 927 -52.26 3.78 11.20
CA GLN A 927 -53.26 2.92 11.84
C GLN A 927 -53.85 3.59 13.09
N TYR A 928 -55.18 3.56 13.22
CA TYR A 928 -55.90 4.08 14.38
C TYR A 928 -56.24 2.95 15.35
N ILE A 929 -55.42 2.80 16.40
CA ILE A 929 -55.45 1.67 17.34
C ILE A 929 -55.66 2.23 18.75
N ASN A 930 -56.53 1.60 19.55
CA ASN A 930 -56.77 1.98 20.97
C ASN A 930 -57.02 3.49 21.21
N ASN A 931 -57.69 4.16 20.27
CA ASN A 931 -57.99 5.60 20.29
C ASN A 931 -56.77 6.53 20.13
N GLN A 932 -55.67 6.04 19.54
CA GLN A 932 -54.49 6.81 19.14
C GLN A 932 -54.09 6.47 17.70
N TRP A 933 -53.38 7.39 17.03
CA TRP A 933 -52.76 7.12 15.73
C TRP A 933 -51.32 6.67 15.91
N TYR A 934 -50.93 5.68 15.11
CA TYR A 934 -49.60 5.10 15.01
C TYR A 934 -49.21 5.02 13.54
N TYR A 935 -47.90 5.06 13.24
CA TYR A 935 -47.38 4.71 11.92
C TYR A 935 -46.62 3.38 11.99
N LEU A 936 -46.95 2.47 11.08
CA LEU A 936 -46.25 1.20 10.87
C LEU A 936 -45.55 1.29 9.51
N CYS A 937 -44.24 1.09 9.45
CA CYS A 937 -43.46 1.28 8.22
C CYS A 937 -43.98 0.43 7.06
N ARG A 938 -44.03 0.99 5.86
CA ARG A 938 -44.30 0.26 4.61
C ARG A 938 -42.99 -0.26 4.01
N GLU A 939 -43.09 -0.94 2.88
CA GLU A 939 -41.92 -1.40 2.11
C GLU A 939 -41.19 -0.22 1.44
N GLU A 940 -41.83 0.94 1.25
CA GLU A 940 -41.15 2.18 0.83
C GLU A 940 -40.32 2.85 1.96
N ASP A 941 -40.78 2.85 3.21
CA ASP A 941 -40.09 3.51 4.33
C ASP A 941 -38.72 2.89 4.62
N ILE A 942 -38.60 1.57 4.47
CA ILE A 942 -37.37 0.84 4.79
C ILE A 942 -36.25 1.06 3.76
N LYS A 943 -36.58 1.51 2.54
CA LYS A 943 -35.58 1.85 1.50
C LYS A 943 -34.84 3.15 1.81
N THR A 944 -35.41 4.03 2.64
CA THR A 944 -34.84 5.36 2.95
C THR A 944 -34.28 5.49 4.38
N LYS A 945 -34.44 4.46 5.22
CA LYS A 945 -34.01 4.49 6.64
C LYS A 945 -33.43 3.13 7.06
N THR A 946 -32.12 3.09 7.28
CA THR A 946 -31.45 1.91 7.82
C THR A 946 -32.01 1.52 9.20
N ASN A 947 -32.04 0.20 9.47
CA ASN A 947 -32.53 -0.42 10.71
C ASN A 947 -34.06 -0.41 10.97
N LEU A 948 -34.90 0.00 10.01
CA LEU A 948 -36.35 -0.24 10.06
C LEU A 948 -36.73 -1.51 9.26
N LYS A 949 -37.83 -2.17 9.65
CA LYS A 949 -38.42 -3.33 8.97
C LYS A 949 -39.85 -3.02 8.53
N GLU A 950 -40.33 -3.63 7.44
CA GLU A 950 -41.73 -3.53 7.00
C GLU A 950 -42.67 -3.93 8.15
N GLY A 951 -43.72 -3.14 8.40
CA GLY A 951 -44.69 -3.29 9.49
C GLY A 951 -44.21 -2.83 10.87
N ALA A 952 -42.95 -2.40 11.03
CA ALA A 952 -42.42 -1.94 12.31
C ALA A 952 -42.97 -0.56 12.68
N MET A 953 -43.40 -0.39 13.93
CA MET A 953 -43.90 0.86 14.48
C MET A 953 -42.81 1.92 14.56
N ALA A 954 -43.01 3.04 13.87
CA ALA A 954 -42.09 4.17 13.92
C ALA A 954 -42.21 4.95 15.25
N THR A 955 -41.11 5.58 15.67
CA THR A 955 -41.02 6.48 16.83
C THR A 955 -40.11 7.67 16.47
N GLY A 956 -40.26 8.80 17.16
CA GLY A 956 -39.53 10.03 16.84
C GLY A 956 -40.08 10.74 15.60
N TRP A 957 -39.20 11.40 14.86
CA TRP A 957 -39.55 12.18 13.67
C TRP A 957 -39.79 11.28 12.43
N HIS A 958 -41.00 11.33 11.88
CA HIS A 958 -41.40 10.67 10.64
C HIS A 958 -41.85 11.75 9.64
N PHE A 959 -41.42 11.65 8.38
CA PHE A 959 -41.90 12.49 7.30
C PHE A 959 -42.76 11.61 6.40
N ASP A 960 -44.03 11.98 6.24
CA ASP A 960 -44.95 11.25 5.37
C ASP A 960 -44.96 11.91 3.99
N LEU A 961 -44.65 11.12 2.95
CA LEU A 961 -44.56 11.58 1.56
C LEU A 961 -45.92 11.95 0.96
N VAL A 962 -47.02 11.32 1.42
CA VAL A 962 -48.39 11.57 0.94
C VAL A 962 -48.93 12.89 1.50
N TYR A 963 -48.60 13.22 2.75
CA TYR A 963 -48.97 14.49 3.37
C TYR A 963 -47.91 15.60 3.22
N GLN A 964 -46.73 15.27 2.68
CA GLN A 964 -45.54 16.14 2.59
C GLN A 964 -45.21 16.89 3.90
N ALA A 965 -45.41 16.23 5.03
CA ALA A 965 -45.34 16.86 6.34
C ALA A 965 -44.55 16.01 7.35
N TRP A 966 -43.91 16.70 8.30
CA TRP A 966 -43.31 16.06 9.46
C TRP A 966 -44.38 15.75 10.51
N PHE A 967 -44.33 14.54 11.05
CA PHE A 967 -45.08 14.06 12.19
C PHE A 967 -44.08 13.68 13.28
N TYR A 968 -44.51 13.79 14.54
CA TYR A 968 -43.74 13.26 15.66
C TYR A 968 -44.53 12.15 16.35
N LEU A 969 -43.90 10.99 16.49
CA LEU A 969 -44.42 9.82 17.18
C LEU A 969 -43.69 9.72 18.51
N ASP A 970 -44.42 9.59 19.64
CA ASP A 970 -43.78 9.54 20.95
C ASP A 970 -43.00 8.23 21.18
N THR A 971 -42.40 8.07 22.37
CA THR A 971 -41.62 6.86 22.72
C THR A 971 -42.45 5.57 22.80
N ASN A 972 -43.78 5.67 22.68
CA ASN A 972 -44.72 4.56 22.57
C ASN A 972 -45.30 4.42 21.14
N GLY A 973 -44.82 5.22 20.19
CA GLY A 973 -45.30 5.28 18.80
C GLY A 973 -46.57 6.12 18.58
N ALA A 974 -47.09 6.77 19.61
CA ALA A 974 -48.34 7.52 19.51
C ALA A 974 -48.11 8.92 18.91
N MET A 975 -48.91 9.27 17.90
CA MET A 975 -48.80 10.53 17.17
C MET A 975 -49.10 11.76 18.04
N ALA A 976 -48.20 12.74 17.97
CA ALA A 976 -48.33 14.03 18.64
C ALA A 976 -49.46 14.88 18.04
N VAL A 977 -50.16 15.60 18.91
CA VAL A 977 -51.14 16.65 18.56
C VAL A 977 -51.06 17.79 19.58
N GLY A 978 -51.35 19.02 19.13
CA GLY A 978 -51.20 20.26 19.89
C GLY A 978 -49.74 20.68 20.06
N GLU A 979 -49.49 21.58 21.01
CA GLU A 979 -48.14 22.00 21.38
C GLU A 979 -47.35 20.87 22.05
N LYS A 980 -46.08 20.72 21.67
CA LYS A 980 -45.09 19.83 22.30
C LYS A 980 -43.74 20.53 22.45
N VAL A 981 -42.93 20.04 23.38
CA VAL A 981 -41.50 20.37 23.46
C VAL A 981 -40.71 19.11 23.13
N ILE A 982 -39.85 19.20 22.13
CA ILE A 982 -39.00 18.12 21.59
C ILE A 982 -37.59 18.71 21.48
N ASP A 983 -36.59 18.03 22.05
CA ASP A 983 -35.17 18.43 22.01
C ASP A 983 -34.91 19.89 22.42
N GLY A 984 -35.70 20.39 23.39
CA GLY A 984 -35.64 21.75 23.91
C GLY A 984 -36.32 22.83 23.05
N LYS A 985 -36.90 22.47 21.90
CA LYS A 985 -37.65 23.36 21.01
C LYS A 985 -39.15 23.10 21.11
N GLN A 986 -39.97 24.12 20.90
CA GLN A 986 -41.44 24.02 20.93
C GLN A 986 -41.98 23.88 19.50
N TYR A 987 -42.91 22.96 19.30
CA TYR A 987 -43.52 22.61 18.01
C TYR A 987 -45.04 22.51 18.15
N TYR A 988 -45.78 22.76 17.07
CA TYR A 988 -47.24 22.62 17.02
C TYR A 988 -47.64 21.59 15.96
N PHE A 989 -48.45 20.60 16.36
CA PHE A 989 -48.95 19.54 15.50
C PHE A 989 -50.48 19.63 15.41
N ASN A 990 -51.07 19.56 14.21
CA ASN A 990 -52.49 19.90 14.02
C ASN A 990 -53.43 19.03 14.90
N PRO A 991 -54.21 19.62 15.82
CA PRO A 991 -55.11 18.90 16.71
C PRO A 991 -56.52 18.65 16.13
N GLU A 992 -56.82 19.14 14.92
CA GLU A 992 -58.12 18.98 14.26
C GLU A 992 -58.29 17.62 13.56
N SER A 993 -59.49 17.33 13.07
CA SER A 993 -59.80 16.09 12.32
C SER A 993 -60.15 16.38 10.87
N ASP A 994 -59.32 17.21 10.22
CA ASP A 994 -59.51 17.73 8.86
C ASP A 994 -58.87 16.88 7.75
N GLY A 995 -58.08 15.87 8.11
CA GLY A 995 -57.27 15.05 7.21
C GLY A 995 -55.76 15.22 7.41
N THR A 996 -55.32 16.32 8.04
CA THR A 996 -53.89 16.64 8.32
C THR A 996 -53.54 16.52 9.80
N ARG A 997 -54.34 15.77 10.57
CA ARG A 997 -54.18 15.60 12.02
C ARG A 997 -52.76 15.11 12.36
N GLY A 998 -52.07 15.82 13.25
CA GLY A 998 -50.71 15.47 13.69
C GLY A 998 -49.58 15.94 12.77
N ALA A 999 -49.88 16.54 11.62
CA ALA A 999 -48.88 17.21 10.80
C ALA A 999 -48.32 18.43 11.54
N MET A 1000 -47.01 18.61 11.52
CA MET A 1000 -46.30 19.76 12.06
C MET A 1000 -46.61 21.01 11.24
N GLN A 1001 -46.97 22.09 11.93
CA GLN A 1001 -47.13 23.42 11.36
C GLN A 1001 -45.92 24.29 11.78
N GLN A 1002 -45.53 25.25 10.93
CA GLN A 1002 -44.44 26.21 11.21
C GLN A 1002 -44.88 27.32 12.17
#